data_AF-A0AAN9H6P2-F1
#
_entry.id   AF-A0AAN9H6P2-F1
#
_cell.length_a   1.000
_cell.length_b   1.000
_cell.length_c   1.000
_cell.angle_alpha   90.00
_cell.angle_beta   90.00
_cell.angle_gamma   90.00
#
_symmetry.space_group_name_H-M   'P 1'
#
loop_
_entity.id
_entity.type
_entity.pdbx_description
1 polymer ?
#
loop_
_entity_poly.entity_id
_entity_poly.type
_entity_poly.pdbx_seq_one_letter_code
_entity_poly.pdbx_strand_id
1 'polypeptide(L)'
;MKLYISEGNPHCIKALAVLELTGVKCDIEVISHEEKVVPHLSRPVSPALLLPSGTHLFSPNSICQYLYDVSGQAATDATSQWLEWEATNLQPAVLQSLHMVALQGKRVEAAAVMKEPLNWLEQSLSKRSTAFLTAEVMSVADVVLWAALYPLLSDTSFEAGELVRCWFGRVDSLSACRAAAHRILQGNEALKTFLQKHTASLSPRRDAPANTDAEDECVMSVEEIEAAAQVWAEGLTARSAVIERKHPILPQEGKRNVLLTSALPYVNNVPHLGNIIGCVLSADVFARYGRLRGWNLLFVCGTDEYGTATENKAREEGLTPQEICDKYHTIHASIYQWFQIDFDFFGRTTTERQTEIAQDIFWRLHERGFLLEDTVEQLRCESCQRFLADRFVEGVCPHCHYPEARGDQCDKCGRLINAVELRNPQCKVCKETPVIRSSKHLFLDLPKLEGELEEWLDKSIGSGDWTANARHITRSWLRDGLKPRCITRDLRWGTPVPHQDFKDKVFYVWFDAPIGYLSITANYTDQWEKWWKNPQQVELYNFMAKDNVPFHSVVFPCSLLGAQDNYTLVNNLIATEYLNYEDTKFSKSRGVGVFGDMAKDTGIPSDVWRFYLLFLRPEAQDSAFSWADMAIKNNSELLNNLGNFINRAGMFVSKFFDGCVPEMLLNEDDKRLIAQVCWELKQYITLLDKARIRDALKCILNISRHGNQYMQANEPWKKIKGGDDDRQRAGTVTGVCVNVACLLSAVLEPYMPTVSHTIRAQLQAPPTCASAQLQGSGSFVCSLPAGHRIGTVSPLFQKLENEQIEALRKRFGGQQTQSSCSASVETKPGASQADLNTDPERVKHLTTLVAEQGDKVRALKAQKVEKSVIGEEVAKLIELKKQLCLAEGKSPAPAPPKGKKK
;
A
#
# COMPACT_ATOMS: atom_id res chain seq x y z
N MET A 1 -39.79 -7.47 -17.99
CA MET A 1 -38.82 -6.68 -17.20
C MET A 1 -39.54 -5.46 -16.69
N LYS A 2 -39.19 -4.96 -15.50
CA LYS A 2 -39.79 -3.75 -14.93
C LYS A 2 -38.69 -2.76 -14.55
N LEU A 3 -38.71 -1.57 -15.13
CA LEU A 3 -37.76 -0.48 -14.89
C LEU A 3 -38.41 0.54 -13.96
N TYR A 4 -37.83 0.71 -12.79
CA TYR A 4 -38.24 1.69 -11.80
C TYR A 4 -37.42 2.97 -12.00
N ILE A 5 -38.11 4.10 -12.19
CA ILE A 5 -37.53 5.43 -12.38
C ILE A 5 -38.12 6.42 -11.38
N SER A 6 -37.37 7.46 -11.04
CA SER A 6 -37.86 8.58 -10.24
C SER A 6 -37.69 9.90 -10.99
N GLU A 7 -38.68 10.78 -10.89
CA GLU A 7 -38.63 12.12 -11.51
C GLU A 7 -37.45 12.93 -10.99
N GLY A 8 -36.87 13.82 -11.81
CA GLY A 8 -35.75 14.69 -11.41
C GLY A 8 -34.39 14.00 -11.21
N ASN A 9 -34.32 12.66 -11.16
CA ASN A 9 -33.06 11.93 -11.01
C ASN A 9 -32.33 11.81 -12.37
N PRO A 10 -31.18 12.49 -12.58
CA PRO A 10 -30.48 12.48 -13.85
C PRO A 10 -29.97 11.09 -14.26
N HIS A 11 -29.78 10.16 -13.32
CA HIS A 11 -29.39 8.78 -13.64
C HIS A 11 -30.50 7.98 -14.32
N CYS A 12 -31.78 8.36 -14.12
CA CYS A 12 -32.90 7.73 -14.80
C CYS A 12 -32.93 8.08 -16.30
N ILE A 13 -32.35 9.22 -16.71
CA ILE A 13 -32.22 9.61 -18.13
C ILE A 13 -31.42 8.55 -18.88
N LYS A 14 -30.31 8.06 -18.29
CA LYS A 14 -29.44 7.04 -18.90
C LYS A 14 -30.22 5.78 -19.28
N ALA A 15 -30.91 5.18 -18.29
CA ALA A 15 -31.64 3.94 -18.47
C ALA A 15 -32.82 4.11 -19.45
N LEU A 16 -33.54 5.23 -19.37
CA LEU A 16 -34.68 5.49 -20.22
C LEU A 16 -34.28 5.79 -21.68
N ALA A 17 -33.21 6.56 -21.89
CA ALA A 17 -32.69 6.86 -23.23
C ALA A 17 -32.22 5.59 -23.94
N VAL A 18 -31.52 4.70 -23.23
CA VAL A 18 -31.09 3.40 -23.79
C VAL A 18 -32.27 2.47 -24.03
N LEU A 19 -33.27 2.45 -23.14
CA LEU A 19 -34.48 1.66 -23.33
C LEU A 19 -35.26 2.09 -24.59
N GLU A 20 -35.49 3.40 -24.76
CA GLU A 20 -36.18 3.95 -25.92
C GLU A 20 -35.41 3.76 -27.22
N LEU A 21 -34.07 3.86 -27.16
CA LEU A 21 -33.20 3.62 -28.31
C LEU A 21 -33.19 2.16 -28.76
N THR A 22 -33.15 1.23 -27.80
CA THR A 22 -33.06 -0.21 -28.08
C THR A 22 -34.41 -0.84 -28.41
N GLY A 23 -35.52 -0.19 -28.04
CA GLY A 23 -36.88 -0.70 -28.26
C GLY A 23 -37.21 -1.97 -27.47
N VAL A 24 -36.39 -2.31 -26.47
CA VAL A 24 -36.57 -3.50 -25.63
C VAL A 24 -37.88 -3.38 -24.84
N LYS A 25 -38.67 -4.46 -24.81
CA LYS A 25 -39.93 -4.48 -24.07
C LYS A 25 -39.68 -4.50 -22.56
N CYS A 26 -39.91 -3.37 -21.90
CA CYS A 26 -39.83 -3.22 -20.46
C CYS A 26 -40.97 -2.34 -19.95
N ASP A 27 -41.65 -2.78 -18.89
CA ASP A 27 -42.64 -1.96 -18.21
C ASP A 27 -41.93 -0.88 -17.40
N ILE A 28 -42.41 0.36 -17.46
CA ILE A 28 -41.80 1.50 -16.75
C ILE A 28 -42.74 1.90 -15.60
N GLU A 29 -42.20 1.95 -14.39
CA GLU A 29 -42.91 2.43 -13.21
C GLU A 29 -42.20 3.63 -12.61
N VAL A 30 -42.97 4.70 -12.37
CA VAL A 30 -42.46 5.91 -11.72
C VAL A 30 -42.70 5.76 -10.22
N ILE A 31 -41.62 5.82 -9.44
CA ILE A 31 -41.62 5.65 -7.99
C ILE A 31 -41.21 6.94 -7.29
N SER A 32 -41.62 7.07 -6.02
CA SER A 32 -41.15 8.18 -5.18
C SER A 32 -39.67 7.99 -4.80
N HIS A 33 -38.95 9.08 -4.50
CA HIS A 33 -37.54 9.01 -4.08
C HIS A 33 -37.30 8.23 -2.78
N GLU A 34 -38.35 7.98 -2.00
CA GLU A 34 -38.29 7.29 -0.70
C GLU A 34 -38.74 5.83 -0.81
N GLU A 35 -39.26 5.43 -1.98
CA GLU A 35 -39.80 4.10 -2.21
C GLU A 35 -38.69 3.06 -2.45
N LYS A 36 -38.71 2.02 -1.64
CA LYS A 36 -37.71 0.96 -1.68
C LYS A 36 -38.15 -0.19 -2.59
N VAL A 37 -37.66 -0.18 -3.82
CA VAL A 37 -37.95 -1.21 -4.83
C VAL A 37 -36.94 -2.35 -4.87
N VAL A 38 -35.75 -2.17 -4.28
CA VAL A 38 -34.73 -3.23 -4.15
C VAL A 38 -34.71 -3.72 -2.69
N PRO A 39 -35.28 -4.90 -2.38
CA PRO A 39 -35.57 -5.30 -0.99
C PRO A 39 -34.33 -5.39 -0.08
N HIS A 40 -33.18 -5.76 -0.64
CA HIS A 40 -31.95 -6.02 0.09
C HIS A 40 -31.04 -4.78 0.27
N LEU A 41 -31.40 -3.59 -0.28
CA LEU A 41 -30.63 -2.37 -0.06
C LEU A 41 -31.15 -1.60 1.16
N SER A 42 -30.25 -1.02 1.95
CA SER A 42 -30.61 -0.21 3.13
C SER A 42 -31.19 1.17 2.78
N ARG A 43 -30.95 1.65 1.56
CA ARG A 43 -31.44 2.94 1.05
C ARG A 43 -32.24 2.75 -0.26
N PRO A 44 -33.25 3.59 -0.54
CA PRO A 44 -33.90 3.65 -1.85
C PRO A 44 -32.88 3.94 -2.95
N VAL A 45 -32.99 3.26 -4.10
CA VAL A 45 -32.13 3.47 -5.27
C VAL A 45 -33.00 3.49 -6.52
N SER A 46 -32.79 4.50 -7.36
CA SER A 46 -33.33 4.60 -8.71
C SER A 46 -32.24 5.14 -9.66
N PRO A 47 -32.19 4.71 -10.93
CA PRO A 47 -33.02 3.68 -11.55
C PRO A 47 -32.69 2.26 -11.05
N ALA A 48 -33.69 1.37 -11.09
CA ALA A 48 -33.52 -0.06 -10.84
C ALA A 48 -34.30 -0.89 -11.88
N LEU A 49 -33.76 -2.03 -12.31
CA LEU A 49 -34.37 -2.92 -13.28
C LEU A 49 -34.59 -4.30 -12.66
N LEU A 50 -35.86 -4.75 -12.60
CA LEU A 50 -36.24 -6.11 -12.23
C LEU A 50 -36.27 -7.01 -13.47
N LEU A 51 -35.39 -8.00 -13.45
CA LEU A 51 -35.30 -9.02 -14.48
C LEU A 51 -36.36 -10.11 -14.28
N PRO A 52 -36.72 -10.87 -15.34
CA PRO A 52 -37.68 -11.98 -15.22
C PRO A 52 -37.22 -13.08 -14.24
N SER A 53 -35.92 -13.17 -13.95
CA SER A 53 -35.34 -14.08 -12.96
C SER A 53 -35.61 -13.70 -11.50
N GLY A 54 -36.18 -12.52 -11.24
CA GLY A 54 -36.31 -11.94 -9.90
C GLY A 54 -35.08 -11.15 -9.43
N THR A 55 -34.02 -11.08 -10.24
CA THR A 55 -32.80 -10.32 -9.94
C THR A 55 -32.99 -8.83 -10.20
N HIS A 56 -32.44 -7.98 -9.33
CA HIS A 56 -32.47 -6.52 -9.47
C HIS A 56 -31.11 -5.99 -9.94
N LEU A 57 -31.09 -5.22 -11.02
CA LEU A 57 -29.96 -4.38 -11.40
C LEU A 57 -30.22 -2.95 -10.91
N PHE A 58 -29.27 -2.33 -10.21
CA PHE A 58 -29.45 -1.00 -9.60
C PHE A 58 -28.29 -0.04 -9.92
N SER A 59 -27.37 -0.45 -10.79
CA SER A 59 -26.34 0.40 -11.37
C SER A 59 -26.84 0.95 -12.72
N PRO A 60 -26.90 2.28 -12.92
CA PRO A 60 -27.36 2.86 -14.19
C PRO A 60 -26.60 2.34 -15.40
N ASN A 61 -25.27 2.21 -15.29
CA ASN A 61 -24.43 1.76 -16.41
C ASN A 61 -24.63 0.26 -16.68
N SER A 62 -24.80 -0.56 -15.64
CA SER A 62 -25.11 -1.99 -15.79
C SER A 62 -26.50 -2.23 -16.37
N ILE A 63 -27.49 -1.41 -16.01
CA ILE A 63 -28.82 -1.44 -16.62
C ILE A 63 -28.72 -1.09 -18.11
N CYS A 64 -27.99 -0.03 -18.46
CA CYS A 64 -27.82 0.39 -19.85
C CYS A 64 -27.13 -0.70 -20.69
N GLN A 65 -26.04 -1.28 -20.17
CA GLN A 65 -25.33 -2.36 -20.85
C GLN A 65 -26.22 -3.58 -21.06
N TYR A 66 -26.96 -4.00 -20.02
CA TYR A 66 -27.89 -5.12 -20.12
C TYR A 66 -29.00 -4.87 -21.17
N LEU A 67 -29.60 -3.69 -21.20
CA LEU A 67 -30.62 -3.35 -22.20
C LEU A 67 -30.06 -3.35 -23.63
N TYR A 68 -28.82 -2.90 -23.78
CA TYR A 68 -28.12 -2.90 -25.07
C TYR A 68 -27.80 -4.33 -25.54
N ASP A 69 -27.30 -5.19 -24.64
CA ASP A 69 -27.01 -6.60 -24.92
C ASP A 69 -28.28 -7.39 -25.30
N VAL A 70 -29.40 -7.14 -24.60
CA VAL A 70 -30.71 -7.75 -24.91
C VAL A 70 -31.22 -7.35 -26.31
N SER A 71 -30.81 -6.18 -26.82
CA SER A 71 -31.15 -5.74 -28.18
C SER A 71 -30.33 -6.42 -29.29
N GLY A 72 -29.39 -7.29 -28.93
CA GLY A 72 -28.52 -7.99 -29.87
C GLY A 72 -27.26 -7.20 -30.26
N GLN A 73 -26.95 -6.11 -29.56
CA GLN A 73 -25.76 -5.30 -29.75
C GLN A 73 -24.80 -5.53 -28.57
N ALA A 74 -23.62 -6.10 -28.82
CA ALA A 74 -22.67 -6.40 -27.75
C ALA A 74 -21.80 -5.19 -27.40
N ALA A 75 -21.66 -4.89 -26.10
CA ALA A 75 -20.68 -3.92 -25.63
C ALA A 75 -19.24 -4.39 -25.92
N THR A 76 -18.40 -3.48 -26.42
CA THR A 76 -16.97 -3.74 -26.64
C THR A 76 -16.14 -3.40 -25.40
N ASP A 77 -14.89 -3.88 -25.34
CA ASP A 77 -13.94 -3.50 -24.27
C ASP A 77 -13.77 -1.97 -24.18
N ALA A 78 -13.75 -1.29 -25.33
CA ALA A 78 -13.68 0.17 -25.39
C ALA A 78 -14.93 0.83 -24.78
N THR A 79 -16.11 0.27 -25.04
CA THR A 79 -17.37 0.73 -24.44
C THR A 79 -17.33 0.56 -22.91
N SER A 80 -16.83 -0.57 -22.43
CA SER A 80 -16.72 -0.86 -20.99
C SER A 80 -15.78 0.12 -20.28
N GLN A 81 -14.64 0.46 -20.89
CA GLN A 81 -13.72 1.47 -20.37
C GLN A 81 -14.38 2.85 -20.23
N TRP A 82 -15.21 3.24 -21.20
CA TRP A 82 -15.94 4.51 -21.14
C TRP A 82 -17.01 4.52 -20.05
N LEU A 83 -17.73 3.41 -19.86
CA LEU A 83 -18.72 3.27 -18.78
C LEU A 83 -18.06 3.28 -17.40
N GLU A 84 -16.88 2.69 -17.26
CA GLU A 84 -16.09 2.72 -16.03
C GLU A 84 -15.57 4.12 -15.73
N TRP A 85 -15.00 4.80 -16.73
CA TRP A 85 -14.56 6.19 -16.60
C TRP A 85 -15.73 7.12 -16.26
N GLU A 86 -16.90 6.93 -16.87
CA GLU A 86 -18.07 7.75 -16.54
C GLU A 86 -18.47 7.60 -15.08
N ALA A 87 -18.55 6.37 -14.56
CA ALA A 87 -18.95 6.11 -13.18
C ALA A 87 -17.91 6.61 -12.15
N THR A 88 -16.63 6.46 -12.45
CA THR A 88 -15.54 6.77 -11.51
C THR A 88 -15.07 8.22 -11.58
N ASN A 89 -15.10 8.81 -12.79
CA ASN A 89 -14.53 10.12 -13.05
C ASN A 89 -15.60 11.18 -13.36
N LEU A 90 -16.47 10.95 -14.35
CA LEU A 90 -17.39 11.98 -14.83
C LEU A 90 -18.56 12.22 -13.86
N GLN A 91 -19.19 11.15 -13.40
CA GLN A 91 -20.40 11.21 -12.58
C GLN A 91 -20.22 12.00 -11.28
N PRO A 92 -19.13 11.83 -10.49
CA PRO A 92 -18.91 12.65 -9.30
C PRO A 92 -18.76 14.14 -9.62
N ALA A 93 -18.05 14.48 -10.70
CA ALA A 93 -17.85 15.86 -11.13
C ALA A 93 -19.17 16.50 -11.61
N VAL A 94 -19.96 15.77 -12.39
CA VAL A 94 -21.29 16.20 -12.85
C VAL A 94 -22.22 16.47 -11.67
N LEU A 95 -22.30 15.55 -10.70
CA LEU A 95 -23.16 15.73 -9.54
C LEU A 95 -22.72 16.94 -8.71
N GLN A 96 -21.41 17.12 -8.50
CA GLN A 96 -20.86 18.28 -7.82
C GLN A 96 -21.23 19.59 -8.52
N SER A 97 -21.03 19.66 -9.83
CA SER A 97 -21.35 20.84 -10.63
C SER A 97 -22.86 21.10 -10.69
N LEU A 98 -23.70 20.07 -10.70
CA LEU A 98 -25.15 20.23 -10.63
C LEU A 98 -25.61 20.81 -9.29
N HIS A 99 -25.01 20.41 -8.17
CA HIS A 99 -25.30 21.04 -6.87
C HIS A 99 -24.92 22.53 -6.89
N MET A 100 -23.75 22.86 -7.43
CA MET A 100 -23.28 24.25 -7.52
C MET A 100 -24.18 25.11 -8.42
N VAL A 101 -24.62 24.60 -9.57
CA VAL A 101 -25.48 25.36 -10.52
C VAL A 101 -26.92 25.42 -10.04
N ALA A 102 -27.52 24.29 -9.71
CA ALA A 102 -28.96 24.19 -9.46
C ALA A 102 -29.37 24.69 -8.06
N LEU A 103 -28.52 24.51 -7.04
CA LEU A 103 -28.82 24.90 -5.66
C LEU A 103 -28.12 26.19 -5.21
N GLN A 104 -26.92 26.48 -5.73
CA GLN A 104 -26.08 27.58 -5.23
C GLN A 104 -25.87 28.72 -6.23
N GLY A 105 -26.26 28.57 -7.51
CA GLY A 105 -26.06 29.58 -8.56
C GLY A 105 -24.60 29.82 -8.96
N LYS A 106 -23.66 28.97 -8.52
CA LYS A 106 -22.20 29.12 -8.67
C LYS A 106 -21.68 28.55 -10.00
N ARG A 107 -22.09 29.17 -11.11
CA ARG A 107 -21.79 28.67 -12.47
C ARG A 107 -20.30 28.62 -12.82
N VAL A 108 -19.52 29.61 -12.42
CA VAL A 108 -18.07 29.68 -12.72
C VAL A 108 -17.31 28.56 -12.02
N GLU A 109 -17.66 28.28 -10.76
CA GLU A 109 -17.05 27.22 -9.95
C GLU A 109 -17.46 25.84 -10.46
N ALA A 110 -18.71 25.68 -10.88
CA ALA A 110 -19.19 24.46 -11.52
C ALA A 110 -18.47 24.15 -12.85
N ALA A 111 -18.17 25.18 -13.65
CA ALA A 111 -17.39 25.04 -14.87
C ALA A 111 -15.93 24.64 -14.58
N ALA A 112 -15.34 25.15 -13.49
CA ALA A 112 -13.99 24.76 -13.06
C ALA A 112 -13.91 23.27 -12.68
N VAL A 113 -14.91 22.73 -11.97
CA VAL A 113 -14.98 21.30 -11.63
C VAL A 113 -15.11 20.41 -12.88
N MET A 114 -15.88 20.86 -13.88
CA MET A 114 -16.07 20.11 -15.13
C MET A 114 -14.91 20.24 -16.12
N LYS A 115 -13.98 21.17 -15.90
CA LYS A 115 -12.91 21.49 -16.85
C LYS A 115 -12.04 20.29 -17.19
N GLU A 116 -11.60 19.53 -16.19
CA GLU A 116 -10.73 18.37 -16.39
C GLU A 116 -11.47 17.23 -17.14
N PRO A 117 -12.66 16.76 -16.70
CA PRO A 117 -13.44 15.76 -17.45
C PRO A 117 -13.77 16.17 -18.88
N LEU A 118 -14.18 17.43 -19.10
CA LEU A 118 -14.52 17.92 -20.44
C LEU A 118 -13.28 18.02 -21.34
N ASN A 119 -12.12 18.45 -20.81
CA ASN A 119 -10.88 18.46 -21.58
C ASN A 119 -10.42 17.05 -21.97
N TRP A 120 -10.59 16.07 -21.08
CA TRP A 120 -10.26 14.69 -21.40
C TRP A 120 -11.18 14.11 -22.48
N LEU A 121 -12.47 14.43 -22.41
CA LEU A 121 -13.43 14.06 -23.46
C LEU A 121 -13.09 14.72 -24.81
N GLU A 122 -12.76 16.01 -24.80
CA GLU A 122 -12.33 16.77 -25.98
C GLU A 122 -11.05 16.18 -26.61
N GLN A 123 -10.07 15.82 -25.78
CA GLN A 123 -8.84 15.15 -26.25
C GLN A 123 -9.11 13.77 -26.82
N SER A 124 -10.07 13.05 -26.27
CA SER A 124 -10.43 11.71 -26.74
C SER A 124 -11.16 11.76 -28.07
N LEU A 125 -12.05 12.75 -28.24
CA LEU A 125 -12.73 13.04 -29.50
C LEU A 125 -11.78 13.58 -30.58
N SER A 126 -10.72 14.32 -30.22
CA SER A 126 -9.75 14.82 -31.20
C SER A 126 -8.76 13.75 -31.69
N LYS A 127 -8.40 12.78 -30.84
CA LYS A 127 -7.49 11.68 -31.21
C LYS A 127 -8.11 10.66 -32.16
N ARG A 128 -9.45 10.56 -32.19
CA ARG A 128 -10.19 9.59 -33.00
C ARG A 128 -10.98 10.38 -34.04
N SER A 129 -10.65 10.23 -35.32
CA SER A 129 -11.37 10.91 -36.41
C SER A 129 -12.74 10.27 -36.69
N THR A 130 -13.52 9.97 -35.65
CA THR A 130 -14.79 9.23 -35.69
C THR A 130 -15.96 10.10 -35.21
N ALA A 131 -17.18 9.86 -35.74
CA ALA A 131 -18.36 10.62 -35.34
C ALA A 131 -18.80 10.43 -33.87
N PHE A 132 -18.49 9.28 -33.26
CA PHE A 132 -18.85 8.89 -31.88
C PHE A 132 -17.62 8.38 -31.10
N LEU A 133 -17.78 8.11 -29.79
CA LEU A 133 -16.67 7.83 -28.86
C LEU A 133 -15.84 6.59 -29.21
N THR A 134 -16.51 5.53 -29.67
CA THR A 134 -15.86 4.24 -29.94
C THR A 134 -15.69 3.94 -31.43
N ALA A 135 -16.58 4.45 -32.29
CA ALA A 135 -16.62 4.14 -33.72
C ALA A 135 -17.39 5.21 -34.51
N GLU A 136 -17.60 4.99 -35.81
CA GLU A 136 -18.55 5.77 -36.64
C GLU A 136 -20.02 5.49 -36.30
N VAL A 137 -20.28 4.39 -35.58
CA VAL A 137 -21.61 4.03 -35.09
C VAL A 137 -21.70 4.34 -33.61
N MET A 138 -22.84 4.90 -33.21
CA MET A 138 -23.14 5.24 -31.81
C MET A 138 -23.16 3.99 -30.94
N SER A 139 -22.51 4.07 -29.78
CA SER A 139 -22.49 3.03 -28.75
C SER A 139 -23.34 3.39 -27.54
N VAL A 140 -23.59 2.42 -26.64
CA VAL A 140 -24.22 2.70 -25.34
C VAL A 140 -23.42 3.70 -24.49
N ALA A 141 -22.09 3.76 -24.65
CA ALA A 141 -21.27 4.74 -23.95
C ALA A 141 -21.61 6.17 -24.37
N ASP A 142 -21.89 6.41 -25.66
CA ASP A 142 -22.27 7.74 -26.16
C ASP A 142 -23.55 8.24 -25.48
N VAL A 143 -24.55 7.37 -25.37
CA VAL A 143 -25.84 7.69 -24.75
C VAL A 143 -25.69 7.92 -23.24
N VAL A 144 -24.90 7.09 -22.55
CA VAL A 144 -24.67 7.19 -21.11
C VAL A 144 -23.93 8.48 -20.75
N LEU A 145 -22.85 8.82 -21.47
CA LEU A 145 -22.09 10.04 -21.23
C LEU A 145 -22.92 11.29 -21.61
N TRP A 146 -23.67 11.24 -22.72
CA TRP A 146 -24.59 12.31 -23.09
C TRP A 146 -25.63 12.55 -21.99
N ALA A 147 -26.29 11.49 -21.50
CA ALA A 147 -27.31 11.59 -20.47
C ALA A 147 -26.76 12.13 -19.14
N ALA A 148 -25.51 11.79 -18.79
CA ALA A 148 -24.82 12.36 -17.64
C ALA A 148 -24.59 13.87 -17.80
N LEU A 149 -24.15 14.31 -18.98
CA LEU A 149 -23.83 15.71 -19.27
C LEU A 149 -25.06 16.56 -19.59
N TYR A 150 -26.19 15.96 -19.95
CA TYR A 150 -27.37 16.65 -20.42
C TYR A 150 -27.83 17.79 -19.51
N PRO A 151 -27.97 17.61 -18.18
CA PRO A 151 -28.45 18.68 -17.31
C PRO A 151 -27.51 19.89 -17.20
N LEU A 152 -26.26 19.78 -17.63
CA LEU A 152 -25.28 20.87 -17.66
C LEU A 152 -25.16 21.49 -19.07
N LEU A 153 -25.04 20.66 -20.10
CA LEU A 153 -24.76 21.11 -21.47
C LEU A 153 -26.00 21.49 -22.28
N SER A 154 -27.21 21.14 -21.82
CA SER A 154 -28.45 21.65 -22.42
C SER A 154 -28.57 23.17 -22.29
N ASP A 155 -27.90 23.77 -21.29
CA ASP A 155 -27.73 25.22 -21.21
C ASP A 155 -26.56 25.66 -22.12
N THR A 156 -26.87 26.49 -23.11
CA THR A 156 -25.87 27.01 -24.07
C THR A 156 -24.85 27.94 -23.42
N SER A 157 -25.12 28.45 -22.21
CA SER A 157 -24.20 29.30 -21.46
C SER A 157 -23.13 28.54 -20.68
N PHE A 158 -23.21 27.21 -20.56
CA PHE A 158 -22.19 26.40 -19.87
C PHE A 158 -20.99 26.13 -20.80
N GLU A 159 -19.79 26.56 -20.46
CA GLU A 159 -18.64 26.43 -21.36
C GLU A 159 -18.22 24.96 -21.57
N ALA A 160 -18.03 24.56 -22.83
CA ALA A 160 -17.50 23.26 -23.24
C ALA A 160 -16.75 23.39 -24.57
N GLY A 161 -15.82 22.47 -24.84
CA GLY A 161 -15.06 22.44 -26.09
C GLY A 161 -15.93 22.23 -27.34
N GLU A 162 -15.41 22.63 -28.49
CA GLU A 162 -16.14 22.61 -29.76
C GLU A 162 -16.47 21.18 -30.21
N LEU A 163 -15.54 20.24 -30.05
CA LEU A 163 -15.77 18.84 -30.43
C LEU A 163 -16.79 18.18 -29.49
N VAL A 164 -16.71 18.45 -28.20
CA VAL A 164 -17.71 17.99 -27.21
C VAL A 164 -19.09 18.56 -27.55
N ARG A 165 -19.21 19.85 -27.89
CA ARG A 165 -20.49 20.46 -28.30
C ARG A 165 -21.06 19.83 -29.57
N CYS A 166 -20.22 19.58 -30.58
CA CYS A 166 -20.61 18.91 -31.81
C CYS A 166 -21.05 17.45 -31.59
N TRP A 167 -20.30 16.69 -30.80
CA TRP A 167 -20.66 15.31 -30.43
C TRP A 167 -21.95 15.27 -29.60
N PHE A 168 -22.07 16.14 -28.61
CA PHE A 168 -23.25 16.25 -27.76
C PHE A 168 -24.50 16.58 -28.60
N GLY A 169 -24.40 17.52 -29.55
CA GLY A 169 -25.49 17.86 -30.46
C GLY A 169 -25.92 16.69 -31.37
N ARG A 170 -24.99 15.83 -31.79
CA ARG A 170 -25.32 14.61 -32.56
C ARG A 170 -26.15 13.64 -31.74
N VAL A 171 -25.75 13.34 -30.50
CA VAL A 171 -26.50 12.43 -29.62
C VAL A 171 -27.82 13.05 -29.17
N ASP A 172 -27.87 14.36 -28.90
CA ASP A 172 -29.07 15.12 -28.55
C ASP A 172 -30.11 15.17 -29.68
N SER A 173 -29.68 15.03 -30.95
CA SER A 173 -30.59 15.04 -32.09
C SER A 173 -31.53 13.83 -32.14
N LEU A 174 -31.21 12.76 -31.40
CA LEU A 174 -31.97 11.52 -31.34
C LEU A 174 -33.28 11.69 -30.57
N SER A 175 -34.38 11.22 -31.15
CA SER A 175 -35.72 11.32 -30.55
C SER A 175 -35.80 10.63 -29.19
N ALA A 176 -35.19 9.44 -29.05
CA ALA A 176 -35.14 8.67 -27.81
C ALA A 176 -34.42 9.42 -26.67
N CYS A 177 -33.30 10.07 -26.99
CA CYS A 177 -32.55 10.87 -26.01
C CYS A 177 -33.40 12.03 -25.49
N ARG A 178 -33.99 12.84 -26.38
CA ARG A 178 -34.83 13.99 -25.97
C ARG A 178 -36.08 13.60 -25.23
N ALA A 179 -36.77 12.53 -25.66
CA ALA A 179 -37.97 12.04 -25.01
C ALA A 179 -37.66 11.57 -23.58
N ALA A 180 -36.57 10.82 -23.38
CA ALA A 180 -36.11 10.40 -22.07
C ALA A 180 -35.77 11.58 -21.15
N ALA A 181 -35.00 12.56 -21.64
CA ALA A 181 -34.61 13.72 -20.84
C ALA A 181 -35.82 14.60 -20.46
N HIS A 182 -36.75 14.83 -21.40
CA HIS A 182 -37.96 15.60 -21.14
C HIS A 182 -38.86 14.91 -20.11
N ARG A 183 -38.99 13.58 -20.20
CA ARG A 183 -39.81 12.77 -19.28
C ARG A 183 -39.31 12.78 -17.85
N ILE A 184 -37.99 12.78 -17.64
CA ILE A 184 -37.39 12.75 -16.30
C ILE A 184 -37.27 14.13 -15.68
N LEU A 185 -36.82 15.13 -16.44
CA LEU A 185 -36.51 16.43 -15.85
C LEU A 185 -37.76 17.30 -15.71
N GLN A 186 -38.72 17.28 -16.65
CA GLN A 186 -39.96 18.09 -16.60
C GLN A 186 -39.75 19.55 -16.11
N GLY A 187 -38.60 20.16 -16.44
CA GLY A 187 -38.15 21.46 -15.94
C GLY A 187 -37.02 21.40 -14.90
N ASN A 188 -36.59 22.55 -14.37
CA ASN A 188 -35.47 22.60 -13.42
C ASN A 188 -35.88 22.29 -11.97
N GLU A 189 -37.18 22.25 -11.65
CA GLU A 189 -37.68 22.09 -10.27
C GLU A 189 -37.62 20.64 -9.75
N ALA A 190 -37.90 19.64 -10.61
CA ALA A 190 -37.77 18.23 -10.22
C ALA A 190 -36.30 17.86 -9.95
N LEU A 191 -35.38 18.37 -10.78
CA LEU A 191 -33.94 18.20 -10.58
C LEU A 191 -33.47 18.85 -9.28
N LYS A 192 -33.89 20.08 -8.97
CA LYS A 192 -33.58 20.72 -7.68
C LYS A 192 -34.08 19.91 -6.49
N THR A 193 -35.31 19.40 -6.57
CA THR A 193 -35.91 18.57 -5.52
C THR A 193 -35.11 17.29 -5.29
N PHE A 194 -34.66 16.64 -6.37
CA PHE A 194 -33.78 15.48 -6.29
C PHE A 194 -32.44 15.82 -5.61
N LEU A 195 -31.77 16.89 -6.05
CA LEU A 195 -30.46 17.29 -5.53
C LEU A 195 -30.52 17.73 -4.05
N GLN A 196 -31.61 18.40 -3.61
CA GLN A 196 -31.83 18.75 -2.21
C GLN A 196 -31.93 17.50 -1.32
N LYS A 197 -32.62 16.45 -1.79
CA LYS A 197 -32.76 15.19 -1.06
C LYS A 197 -31.48 14.32 -1.07
N HIS A 198 -30.56 14.56 -2.01
CA HIS A 198 -29.33 13.77 -2.19
C HIS A 198 -28.05 14.54 -1.79
N THR A 199 -28.14 15.45 -0.81
CA THR A 199 -27.02 16.32 -0.39
C THR A 199 -25.86 15.60 0.31
N ALA A 200 -26.04 14.37 0.77
CA ALA A 200 -25.03 13.59 1.49
C ALA A 200 -24.28 12.62 0.56
N SER A 201 -23.26 13.10 -0.18
CA SER A 201 -22.11 12.32 -0.72
C SER A 201 -21.40 13.05 -1.88
N LEU A 202 -20.99 14.31 -1.70
CA LEU A 202 -20.04 14.94 -2.62
C LEU A 202 -18.65 14.95 -1.99
N SER A 203 -17.92 13.85 -2.17
CA SER A 203 -16.48 13.79 -1.89
C SER A 203 -15.72 14.75 -2.83
N PRO A 204 -14.88 15.67 -2.33
CA PRO A 204 -14.10 16.54 -3.20
C PRO A 204 -12.99 15.74 -3.91
N ARG A 205 -12.85 15.93 -5.23
CA ARG A 205 -11.63 15.55 -5.96
C ARG A 205 -10.43 16.32 -5.44
N ARG A 206 -9.30 15.61 -5.41
CA ARG A 206 -7.94 16.08 -5.10
C ARG A 206 -7.56 17.23 -6.04
N ASP A 207 -7.15 18.35 -5.45
CA ASP A 207 -6.13 19.32 -5.93
C ASP A 207 -6.50 20.79 -5.59
N ALA A 208 -6.43 21.14 -4.29
CA ALA A 208 -6.15 22.47 -3.72
C ALA A 208 -6.18 22.37 -2.17
N PRO A 209 -5.43 23.20 -1.41
CA PRO A 209 -5.20 22.96 0.01
C PRO A 209 -6.51 23.02 0.80
N ALA A 210 -6.78 21.95 1.54
CA ALA A 210 -7.97 21.76 2.34
C ALA A 210 -8.10 22.85 3.40
N ASN A 211 -9.14 23.67 3.25
CA ASN A 211 -9.79 24.40 4.33
C ASN A 211 -11.26 24.50 3.95
N THR A 212 -12.05 23.48 4.30
CA THR A 212 -13.46 23.60 4.70
C THR A 212 -13.96 22.21 5.09
N ASP A 213 -14.29 22.07 6.37
CA ASP A 213 -14.94 20.92 6.97
C ASP A 213 -16.31 20.69 6.32
N ALA A 214 -16.55 19.49 5.82
CA ALA A 214 -17.89 18.96 5.61
C ALA A 214 -17.90 17.55 6.19
N GLU A 215 -18.21 17.48 7.48
CA GLU A 215 -18.49 16.24 8.20
C GLU A 215 -19.81 15.65 7.69
N ASP A 216 -19.80 14.41 7.21
CA ASP A 216 -21.01 13.59 7.25
C ASP A 216 -21.33 13.38 8.74
N GLU A 217 -22.24 14.18 9.29
CA GLU A 217 -22.68 14.01 10.68
C GLU A 217 -23.29 12.61 10.84
N CYS A 218 -22.59 11.75 11.57
CA CYS A 218 -23.16 10.50 12.07
C CYS A 218 -24.35 10.87 12.99
N VAL A 219 -25.57 10.72 12.49
CA VAL A 219 -26.79 10.92 13.28
C VAL A 219 -26.91 9.76 14.26
N MET A 220 -26.31 9.93 15.44
CA MET A 220 -26.41 8.98 16.55
C MET A 220 -27.74 9.15 17.27
N SER A 221 -28.38 8.03 17.59
CA SER A 221 -29.60 8.04 18.42
C SER A 221 -29.28 8.45 19.86
N VAL A 222 -30.27 8.97 20.58
CA VAL A 222 -30.11 9.36 21.99
C VAL A 222 -29.74 8.14 22.84
N GLU A 223 -30.30 6.98 22.52
CA GLU A 223 -30.00 5.70 23.16
C GLU A 223 -28.54 5.30 22.99
N GLU A 224 -27.95 5.48 21.80
CA GLU A 224 -26.54 5.19 21.55
C GLU A 224 -25.60 6.13 22.30
N ILE A 225 -25.97 7.41 22.41
CA ILE A 225 -25.21 8.42 23.14
C ILE A 225 -25.17 8.07 24.63
N GLU A 226 -26.32 7.75 25.21
CA GLU A 226 -26.40 7.44 26.64
C GLU A 226 -25.72 6.11 26.96
N ALA A 227 -25.88 5.09 26.10
CA ALA A 227 -25.17 3.82 26.25
C ALA A 227 -23.64 3.99 26.20
N ALA A 228 -23.12 4.83 25.30
CA ALA A 228 -21.70 5.15 25.23
C ALA A 228 -21.21 5.87 26.49
N ALA A 229 -21.98 6.81 27.02
CA ALA A 229 -21.66 7.51 28.25
C ALA A 229 -21.65 6.56 29.47
N GLN A 230 -22.58 5.61 29.52
CA GLN A 230 -22.62 4.60 30.58
C GLN A 230 -21.38 3.71 30.56
N VAL A 231 -21.01 3.17 29.40
CA VAL A 231 -19.79 2.36 29.24
C VAL A 231 -18.54 3.16 29.59
N TRP A 232 -18.49 4.44 29.22
CA TRP A 232 -17.38 5.32 29.56
C TRP A 232 -17.22 5.49 31.08
N ALA A 233 -18.34 5.63 31.80
CA ALA A 233 -18.38 5.83 33.24
C ALA A 233 -18.01 4.58 34.06
N GLU A 234 -18.11 3.37 33.48
CA GLU A 234 -17.66 2.13 34.13
C GLU A 234 -16.13 2.11 34.40
N GLY A 235 -15.36 2.88 33.62
CA GLY A 235 -13.91 3.02 33.78
C GLY A 235 -13.12 1.74 33.50
N LEU A 236 -11.88 1.68 34.00
CA LEU A 236 -11.05 0.47 33.88
C LEU A 236 -11.53 -0.61 34.87
N THR A 237 -12.26 -1.60 34.38
CA THR A 237 -12.62 -2.77 35.19
C THR A 237 -11.41 -3.68 35.40
N ALA A 238 -11.30 -4.30 36.59
CA ALA A 238 -10.20 -5.20 36.98
C ALA A 238 -10.09 -6.51 36.16
N ARG A 239 -10.91 -6.69 35.11
CA ARG A 239 -10.98 -7.92 34.31
C ARG A 239 -9.94 -8.01 33.19
N SER A 240 -9.33 -6.90 32.81
CA SER A 240 -8.43 -6.83 31.65
C SER A 240 -6.97 -6.98 32.08
N ALA A 241 -6.58 -8.20 32.44
CA ALA A 241 -5.18 -8.50 32.74
C ALA A 241 -4.32 -8.39 31.48
N VAL A 242 -3.13 -7.78 31.61
CA VAL A 242 -2.12 -7.82 30.54
C VAL A 242 -1.71 -9.27 30.35
N ILE A 243 -1.96 -9.82 29.16
CA ILE A 243 -1.55 -11.19 28.84
C ILE A 243 -0.05 -11.17 28.53
N GLU A 244 0.74 -11.73 29.44
CA GLU A 244 2.18 -11.90 29.22
C GLU A 244 2.43 -12.92 28.09
N ARG A 245 3.28 -12.55 27.12
CA ARG A 245 3.67 -13.43 26.02
C ARG A 245 4.71 -14.44 26.51
N LYS A 246 4.29 -15.68 26.71
CA LYS A 246 5.18 -16.78 27.10
C LYS A 246 5.54 -17.60 25.87
N HIS A 247 6.84 -17.67 25.57
CA HIS A 247 7.37 -18.49 24.47
C HIS A 247 7.74 -19.89 24.99
N PRO A 248 7.49 -20.98 24.22
CA PRO A 248 6.82 -20.97 22.93
C PRO A 248 5.31 -20.76 23.04
N ILE A 249 4.75 -19.96 22.13
CA ILE A 249 3.30 -19.74 22.02
C ILE A 249 2.70 -20.97 21.32
N LEU A 250 1.73 -21.60 21.97
CA LEU A 250 1.05 -22.80 21.47
C LEU A 250 -0.47 -22.58 21.44
N PRO A 251 -1.21 -23.23 20.53
CA PRO A 251 -2.67 -23.14 20.48
C PRO A 251 -3.32 -23.52 21.81
N GLN A 252 -4.37 -22.79 22.17
CA GLN A 252 -5.16 -23.00 23.38
C GLN A 252 -6.59 -23.33 22.98
N GLU A 253 -7.11 -24.43 23.55
CA GLU A 253 -8.48 -24.87 23.30
C GLU A 253 -9.50 -23.85 23.80
N GLY A 254 -10.59 -23.66 23.06
CA GLY A 254 -11.63 -22.68 23.38
C GLY A 254 -11.23 -21.21 23.17
N LYS A 255 -10.01 -20.93 22.70
CA LYS A 255 -9.57 -19.58 22.30
C LYS A 255 -9.35 -19.50 20.80
N ARG A 256 -9.41 -18.28 20.27
CA ARG A 256 -9.03 -18.00 18.87
C ARG A 256 -7.51 -18.08 18.76
N ASN A 257 -7.01 -19.05 17.98
CA ASN A 257 -5.59 -19.23 17.70
C ASN A 257 -5.29 -18.77 16.28
N VAL A 258 -4.44 -17.76 16.15
CA VAL A 258 -4.10 -17.14 14.86
C VAL A 258 -2.64 -17.43 14.54
N LEU A 259 -2.41 -18.17 13.47
CA LEU A 259 -1.10 -18.35 12.89
C LEU A 259 -0.92 -17.32 11.78
N LEU A 260 0.14 -16.53 11.87
CA LEU A 260 0.39 -15.44 10.95
C LEU A 260 1.75 -15.62 10.30
N THR A 261 1.77 -15.54 8.98
CA THR A 261 3.02 -15.55 8.20
C THR A 261 3.10 -14.33 7.31
N SER A 262 4.33 -13.83 7.13
CA SER A 262 4.68 -12.94 6.03
C SER A 262 5.44 -13.76 4.99
N ALA A 263 5.26 -13.43 3.70
CA ALA A 263 6.08 -14.00 2.63
C ALA A 263 7.58 -13.91 2.97
N LEU A 264 8.29 -15.02 2.77
CA LEU A 264 9.72 -15.11 3.03
C LEU A 264 10.49 -14.24 2.02
N PRO A 265 11.17 -13.16 2.43
CA PRO A 265 12.03 -12.40 1.54
C PRO A 265 13.20 -13.24 1.02
N TYR A 266 13.47 -13.14 -0.28
CA TYR A 266 14.70 -13.66 -0.88
C TYR A 266 15.93 -13.00 -0.25
N VAL A 267 16.81 -13.81 0.33
CA VAL A 267 17.97 -13.35 1.10
C VAL A 267 18.99 -12.59 0.27
N ASN A 268 19.09 -12.87 -1.03
CA ASN A 268 20.14 -12.33 -1.88
C ASN A 268 19.95 -10.85 -2.28
N ASN A 269 18.87 -10.21 -1.82
CA ASN A 269 18.55 -8.82 -2.13
C ASN A 269 18.13 -8.04 -0.88
N VAL A 270 18.73 -6.86 -0.69
CA VAL A 270 18.26 -5.92 0.33
C VAL A 270 16.81 -5.51 0.04
N PRO A 271 15.88 -5.62 1.01
CA PRO A 271 14.48 -5.31 0.78
C PRO A 271 14.29 -3.80 0.62
N HIS A 272 13.47 -3.38 -0.35
CA HIS A 272 13.04 -1.99 -0.50
C HIS A 272 11.69 -1.76 0.20
N LEU A 273 11.25 -0.50 0.28
CA LEU A 273 10.02 -0.13 0.98
C LEU A 273 8.78 -0.88 0.44
N GLY A 274 8.78 -1.21 -0.85
CA GLY A 274 7.72 -2.01 -1.48
C GLY A 274 7.62 -3.44 -0.95
N ASN A 275 8.76 -4.11 -0.73
CA ASN A 275 8.75 -5.44 -0.10
C ASN A 275 8.27 -5.34 1.36
N ILE A 276 8.69 -4.30 2.06
CA ILE A 276 8.35 -4.07 3.47
C ILE A 276 6.85 -3.88 3.63
N ILE A 277 6.24 -2.94 2.89
CA ILE A 277 4.80 -2.65 3.00
C ILE A 277 3.92 -3.81 2.53
N GLY A 278 4.33 -4.52 1.46
CA GLY A 278 3.50 -5.58 0.89
C GLY A 278 3.44 -6.85 1.75
N CYS A 279 4.44 -7.06 2.61
CA CYS A 279 4.57 -8.29 3.39
C CYS A 279 4.70 -7.98 4.89
N VAL A 280 5.94 -7.80 5.37
CA VAL A 280 6.27 -7.81 6.81
C VAL A 280 5.59 -6.70 7.61
N LEU A 281 5.47 -5.48 7.07
CA LEU A 281 4.85 -4.35 7.79
C LEU A 281 3.33 -4.48 7.85
N SER A 282 2.69 -4.98 6.79
CA SER A 282 1.25 -5.28 6.80
C SER A 282 0.93 -6.38 7.81
N ALA A 283 1.72 -7.45 7.82
CA ALA A 283 1.56 -8.54 8.79
C ALA A 283 1.77 -8.06 10.23
N ASP A 284 2.79 -7.23 10.48
CA ASP A 284 3.07 -6.68 11.82
C ASP A 284 1.91 -5.87 12.41
N VAL A 285 1.26 -5.03 11.60
CA VAL A 285 0.06 -4.28 12.04
C VAL A 285 -1.02 -5.25 12.50
N PHE A 286 -1.31 -6.28 11.70
CA PHE A 286 -2.33 -7.27 12.06
C PHE A 286 -1.92 -8.11 13.27
N ALA A 287 -0.63 -8.47 13.41
CA ALA A 287 -0.09 -9.18 14.57
C ALA A 287 -0.29 -8.39 15.87
N ARG A 288 0.11 -7.11 15.87
CA ARG A 288 -0.03 -6.20 17.01
C ARG A 288 -1.49 -5.99 17.37
N TYR A 289 -2.34 -5.80 16.37
CA TYR A 289 -3.78 -5.71 16.57
C TYR A 289 -4.36 -6.97 17.21
N GLY A 290 -4.06 -8.15 16.67
CA GLY A 290 -4.55 -9.42 17.21
C GLY A 290 -4.11 -9.66 18.67
N ARG A 291 -2.88 -9.28 19.00
CA ARG A 291 -2.36 -9.31 20.37
C ARG A 291 -3.14 -8.36 21.30
N LEU A 292 -3.46 -7.14 20.84
CA LEU A 292 -4.29 -6.19 21.59
C LEU A 292 -5.74 -6.69 21.78
N ARG A 293 -6.28 -7.43 20.81
CA ARG A 293 -7.56 -8.13 20.92
C ARG A 293 -7.53 -9.33 21.86
N GLY A 294 -6.35 -9.73 22.34
CA GLY A 294 -6.15 -10.89 23.23
C GLY A 294 -6.18 -12.24 22.51
N TRP A 295 -5.98 -12.27 21.20
CA TRP A 295 -5.88 -13.53 20.45
C TRP A 295 -4.58 -14.26 20.79
N ASN A 296 -4.63 -15.58 20.77
CA ASN A 296 -3.43 -16.40 20.88
C ASN A 296 -2.75 -16.41 19.50
N LEU A 297 -1.77 -15.54 19.30
CA LEU A 297 -1.21 -15.26 17.98
C LEU A 297 0.27 -15.64 17.93
N LEU A 298 0.65 -16.38 16.88
CA LEU A 298 2.04 -16.69 16.54
C LEU A 298 2.38 -16.07 15.18
N PHE A 299 3.31 -15.11 15.15
CA PHE A 299 3.79 -14.43 13.94
C PHE A 299 5.21 -14.88 13.58
N VAL A 300 5.33 -15.64 12.48
CA VAL A 300 6.60 -16.16 11.98
C VAL A 300 6.94 -15.66 10.58
N CYS A 301 8.22 -15.47 10.33
CA CYS A 301 8.78 -15.17 9.01
C CYS A 301 10.24 -15.66 8.98
N GLY A 302 10.93 -15.46 7.88
CA GLY A 302 12.34 -15.81 7.73
C GLY A 302 12.86 -15.47 6.36
N THR A 303 14.11 -15.80 6.09
CA THR A 303 14.71 -15.61 4.77
C THR A 303 14.56 -16.85 3.90
N ASP A 304 14.20 -16.65 2.63
CA ASP A 304 14.29 -17.68 1.58
C ASP A 304 15.69 -17.64 0.95
N GLU A 305 16.41 -18.75 1.08
CA GLU A 305 17.87 -18.78 0.91
C GLU A 305 18.34 -19.67 -0.24
N TYR A 306 17.49 -20.56 -0.74
CA TYR A 306 17.88 -21.53 -1.76
C TYR A 306 17.72 -21.01 -3.19
N GLY A 307 18.31 -21.74 -4.14
CA GLY A 307 18.12 -21.51 -5.57
C GLY A 307 19.27 -20.78 -6.27
N THR A 308 19.14 -20.70 -7.60
CA THR A 308 20.21 -20.25 -8.50
C THR A 308 20.62 -18.80 -8.29
N ALA A 309 19.70 -17.96 -7.80
CA ALA A 309 19.98 -16.54 -7.59
C ALA A 309 20.99 -16.34 -6.46
N THR A 310 20.91 -17.15 -5.40
CA THR A 310 21.89 -17.18 -4.30
C THR A 310 23.25 -17.65 -4.80
N GLU A 311 23.34 -18.76 -5.55
CA GLU A 311 24.62 -19.24 -6.10
C GLU A 311 25.31 -18.20 -7.00
N ASN A 312 24.53 -17.50 -7.84
CA ASN A 312 25.08 -16.44 -8.68
C ASN A 312 25.59 -15.26 -7.86
N LYS A 313 24.81 -14.81 -6.87
CA LYS A 313 25.20 -13.69 -6.01
C LYS A 313 26.42 -14.02 -5.15
N ALA A 314 26.48 -15.25 -4.63
CA ALA A 314 27.63 -15.77 -3.90
C ALA A 314 28.90 -15.69 -4.75
N ARG A 315 28.82 -16.16 -6.00
CA ARG A 315 29.93 -16.09 -6.96
C ARG A 315 30.32 -14.66 -7.35
N GLU A 316 29.36 -13.76 -7.53
CA GLU A 316 29.62 -12.34 -7.79
C GLU A 316 30.36 -11.66 -6.63
N GLU A 317 30.05 -12.03 -5.39
CA GLU A 317 30.67 -11.48 -4.18
C GLU A 317 31.91 -12.26 -3.72
N GLY A 318 32.28 -13.36 -4.41
CA GLY A 318 33.42 -14.20 -4.04
C GLY A 318 33.22 -15.01 -2.74
N LEU A 319 31.97 -15.34 -2.41
CA LEU A 319 31.56 -16.06 -1.20
C LEU A 319 30.94 -17.42 -1.54
N THR A 320 30.83 -18.30 -0.54
CA THR A 320 29.97 -19.49 -0.63
C THR A 320 28.48 -19.12 -0.49
N PRO A 321 27.55 -19.97 -0.97
CA PRO A 321 26.12 -19.75 -0.76
C PRO A 321 25.71 -19.58 0.71
N GLN A 322 26.29 -20.37 1.63
CA GLN A 322 26.01 -20.24 3.06
C GLN A 322 26.47 -18.88 3.61
N GLU A 323 27.70 -18.45 3.31
CA GLU A 323 28.25 -17.17 3.80
C GLU A 323 27.45 -15.97 3.32
N ILE A 324 26.98 -15.98 2.05
CA ILE A 324 26.14 -14.89 1.56
C ILE A 324 24.77 -14.88 2.23
N CYS A 325 24.18 -16.06 2.46
CA CYS A 325 22.93 -16.19 3.17
C CYS A 325 23.05 -15.67 4.61
N ASP A 326 24.12 -16.03 5.33
CA ASP A 326 24.39 -15.59 6.71
C ASP A 326 24.52 -14.06 6.80
N LYS A 327 25.29 -13.50 5.86
CA LYS A 327 25.47 -12.05 5.73
C LYS A 327 24.15 -11.33 5.54
N TYR A 328 23.35 -11.75 4.56
CA TYR A 328 22.13 -11.02 4.24
C TYR A 328 20.97 -11.34 5.19
N HIS A 329 20.90 -12.54 5.78
CA HIS A 329 19.93 -12.83 6.85
C HIS A 329 20.08 -11.81 8.00
N THR A 330 21.32 -11.53 8.40
CA THR A 330 21.64 -10.51 9.41
C THR A 330 21.18 -9.11 8.96
N ILE A 331 21.39 -8.76 7.68
CA ILE A 331 20.93 -7.48 7.12
C ILE A 331 19.39 -7.39 7.19
N HIS A 332 18.66 -8.40 6.73
CA HIS A 332 17.19 -8.44 6.80
C HIS A 332 16.69 -8.30 8.23
N ALA A 333 17.24 -9.08 9.18
CA ALA A 333 16.88 -9.01 10.58
C ALA A 333 17.08 -7.59 11.15
N SER A 334 18.22 -6.96 10.86
CA SER A 334 18.51 -5.58 11.32
C SER A 334 17.55 -4.53 10.74
N ILE A 335 17.15 -4.67 9.48
CA ILE A 335 16.19 -3.78 8.83
C ILE A 335 14.82 -3.92 9.48
N TYR A 336 14.34 -5.16 9.64
CA TYR A 336 13.03 -5.43 10.23
C TYR A 336 12.97 -5.02 11.70
N GLN A 337 14.05 -5.20 12.45
CA GLN A 337 14.18 -4.67 13.81
C GLN A 337 14.07 -3.14 13.85
N TRP A 338 14.75 -2.42 12.94
CA TRP A 338 14.68 -0.96 12.88
C TRP A 338 13.28 -0.44 12.49
N PHE A 339 12.60 -1.15 11.58
CA PHE A 339 11.19 -0.94 11.25
C PHE A 339 10.22 -1.42 12.34
N GLN A 340 10.73 -1.95 13.46
CA GLN A 340 9.96 -2.43 14.61
C GLN A 340 8.96 -3.54 14.24
N ILE A 341 9.36 -4.46 13.36
CA ILE A 341 8.57 -5.66 13.07
C ILE A 341 8.73 -6.64 14.23
N ASP A 342 7.62 -6.98 14.88
CA ASP A 342 7.56 -7.76 16.13
C ASP A 342 7.21 -9.22 15.83
N PHE A 343 8.13 -9.90 15.13
CA PHE A 343 8.07 -11.36 14.91
C PHE A 343 8.21 -12.10 16.24
N ASP A 344 7.43 -13.17 16.43
CA ASP A 344 7.66 -14.10 17.54
C ASP A 344 8.88 -15.00 17.26
N PHE A 345 9.16 -15.27 15.98
CA PHE A 345 10.38 -15.92 15.52
C PHE A 345 10.70 -15.55 14.06
N PHE A 346 11.96 -15.17 13.79
CA PHE A 346 12.47 -14.88 12.45
C PHE A 346 13.55 -15.90 12.08
N GLY A 347 13.18 -16.89 11.26
CA GLY A 347 14.02 -18.05 10.94
C GLY A 347 14.63 -18.02 9.53
N ARG A 348 15.00 -19.20 9.02
CA ARG A 348 15.74 -19.41 7.77
C ARG A 348 15.29 -20.71 7.12
N THR A 349 15.33 -20.80 5.79
CA THR A 349 15.04 -22.06 5.08
C THR A 349 16.22 -23.03 5.04
N THR A 350 17.45 -22.61 5.30
CA THR A 350 18.67 -23.45 5.28
C THR A 350 18.89 -24.21 6.58
N THR A 351 17.95 -25.06 6.98
CA THR A 351 18.02 -25.81 8.25
C THR A 351 17.78 -27.31 8.08
N GLU A 352 18.21 -28.12 9.05
CA GLU A 352 17.94 -29.56 9.06
C GLU A 352 16.43 -29.83 9.07
N ARG A 353 15.66 -29.08 9.88
CA ARG A 353 14.19 -29.17 9.92
C ARG A 353 13.52 -28.90 8.56
N GLN A 354 14.07 -27.99 7.74
CA GLN A 354 13.58 -27.80 6.37
C GLN A 354 13.75 -29.08 5.56
N THR A 355 14.94 -29.69 5.63
CA THR A 355 15.23 -30.92 4.88
C THR A 355 14.31 -32.05 5.32
N GLU A 356 14.17 -32.28 6.63
CA GLU A 356 13.30 -33.31 7.19
C GLU A 356 11.84 -33.16 6.73
N ILE A 357 11.25 -31.96 6.89
CA ILE A 357 9.83 -31.73 6.61
C ILE A 357 9.56 -31.73 5.10
N ALA A 358 10.43 -31.14 4.29
CA ALA A 358 10.27 -31.16 2.84
C ALA A 358 10.37 -32.58 2.28
N GLN A 359 11.27 -33.41 2.82
CA GLN A 359 11.40 -34.81 2.44
C GLN A 359 10.21 -35.67 2.90
N ASP A 360 9.64 -35.42 4.10
CA ASP A 360 8.42 -36.08 4.56
C ASP A 360 7.22 -35.78 3.65
N ILE A 361 6.98 -34.50 3.32
CA ILE A 361 5.91 -34.10 2.39
C ILE A 361 6.13 -34.74 1.01
N PHE A 362 7.37 -34.73 0.51
CA PHE A 362 7.73 -35.38 -0.74
C PHE A 362 7.38 -36.87 -0.75
N TRP A 363 7.78 -37.62 0.28
CA TRP A 363 7.52 -39.06 0.33
C TRP A 363 6.04 -39.38 0.41
N ARG A 364 5.27 -38.60 1.16
CA ARG A 364 3.81 -38.76 1.23
C ARG A 364 3.14 -38.55 -0.13
N LEU A 365 3.57 -37.55 -0.88
CA LEU A 365 3.10 -37.28 -2.24
C LEU A 365 3.52 -38.40 -3.21
N HIS A 366 4.75 -38.88 -3.09
CA HIS A 366 5.30 -39.97 -3.90
C HIS A 366 4.52 -41.27 -3.71
N GLU A 367 4.33 -41.71 -2.46
CA GLU A 367 3.60 -42.94 -2.10
C GLU A 367 2.14 -42.94 -2.56
N ARG A 368 1.54 -41.76 -2.68
CA ARG A 368 0.16 -41.56 -3.14
C ARG A 368 0.02 -41.36 -4.65
N GLY A 369 1.13 -41.39 -5.40
CA GLY A 369 1.10 -41.29 -6.86
C GLY A 369 0.76 -39.88 -7.39
N PHE A 370 1.08 -38.83 -6.61
CA PHE A 370 0.97 -37.42 -7.01
C PHE A 370 2.25 -36.86 -7.64
N LEU A 371 3.29 -37.69 -7.79
CA LEU A 371 4.52 -37.30 -8.46
C LEU A 371 4.68 -38.07 -9.78
N LEU A 372 5.11 -37.35 -10.81
CA LEU A 372 5.44 -37.90 -12.13
C LEU A 372 6.95 -37.77 -12.36
N GLU A 373 7.53 -38.73 -13.05
CA GLU A 373 8.90 -38.65 -13.57
C GLU A 373 8.85 -38.39 -15.08
N ASP A 374 9.58 -37.38 -15.54
CA ASP A 374 9.77 -37.11 -16.96
C ASP A 374 11.20 -36.66 -17.24
N THR A 375 11.64 -36.81 -18.48
CA THR A 375 12.99 -36.45 -18.91
C THR A 375 12.96 -35.17 -19.74
N VAL A 376 13.74 -34.18 -19.33
CA VAL A 376 13.85 -32.90 -20.03
C VAL A 376 15.20 -32.81 -20.73
N GLU A 377 15.20 -32.47 -22.02
CA GLU A 377 16.42 -32.16 -22.75
C GLU A 377 16.89 -30.75 -22.41
N GLN A 378 18.14 -30.65 -21.93
CA GLN A 378 18.73 -29.36 -21.54
C GLN A 378 20.16 -29.26 -22.06
N LEU A 379 20.60 -28.03 -22.32
CA LEU A 379 21.99 -27.76 -22.65
C LEU A 379 22.86 -27.83 -21.40
N ARG A 380 23.88 -28.70 -21.42
CA ARG A 380 24.89 -28.81 -20.36
C ARG A 380 26.23 -28.29 -20.86
N CYS A 381 26.84 -27.38 -20.10
CA CYS A 381 28.22 -27.00 -20.31
C CYS A 381 29.13 -27.99 -19.58
N GLU A 382 29.95 -28.74 -20.32
CA GLU A 382 30.90 -29.70 -19.73
C GLU A 382 32.09 -29.00 -19.05
N SER A 383 32.48 -27.80 -19.50
CA SER A 383 33.52 -27.01 -18.84
C SER A 383 33.04 -26.43 -17.50
N CYS A 384 31.82 -25.85 -17.47
CA CYS A 384 31.22 -25.36 -16.22
C CYS A 384 30.56 -26.44 -15.37
N GLN A 385 30.55 -27.70 -15.83
CA GLN A 385 29.91 -28.86 -15.17
C GLN A 385 28.48 -28.59 -14.66
N ARG A 386 27.66 -27.92 -15.47
CA ARG A 386 26.28 -27.55 -15.09
C ARG A 386 25.36 -27.45 -16.29
N PHE A 387 24.07 -27.62 -16.04
CA PHE A 387 23.02 -27.28 -17.00
C PHE A 387 22.88 -25.75 -17.12
N LEU A 388 22.59 -25.28 -18.33
CA LEU A 388 22.49 -23.87 -18.65
C LEU A 388 21.02 -23.47 -18.75
N ALA A 389 20.63 -22.49 -17.93
CA ALA A 389 19.38 -21.76 -18.15
C ALA A 389 19.48 -20.93 -19.44
N ASP A 390 18.35 -20.65 -20.08
CA ASP A 390 18.24 -19.94 -21.36
C ASP A 390 19.05 -18.63 -21.42
N ARG A 391 19.05 -17.85 -20.33
CA ARG A 391 19.83 -16.61 -20.18
C ARG A 391 21.35 -16.79 -20.24
N PHE A 392 21.85 -17.99 -19.98
CA PHE A 392 23.27 -18.35 -20.06
C PHE A 392 23.62 -19.05 -21.37
N VAL A 393 22.69 -19.11 -22.31
CA VAL A 393 22.88 -19.64 -23.66
C VAL A 393 22.71 -18.52 -24.67
N GLU A 394 23.69 -18.40 -25.56
CA GLU A 394 23.64 -17.58 -26.77
C GLU A 394 23.86 -18.50 -27.98
N GLY A 395 23.32 -18.16 -29.14
CA GLY A 395 23.57 -18.93 -30.35
C GLY A 395 22.89 -18.35 -31.57
N VAL A 396 23.02 -19.05 -32.70
CA VAL A 396 22.41 -18.64 -33.96
C VAL A 396 20.94 -19.04 -34.00
N CYS A 397 20.06 -18.05 -34.22
CA CYS A 397 18.61 -18.27 -34.34
C CYS A 397 18.30 -19.25 -35.48
N PRO A 398 17.53 -20.33 -35.23
CA PRO A 398 17.19 -21.32 -36.25
C PRO A 398 16.27 -20.78 -37.36
N HIS A 399 15.61 -19.64 -37.13
CA HIS A 399 14.64 -19.06 -38.05
C HIS A 399 15.18 -17.90 -38.89
N CYS A 400 15.84 -16.91 -38.26
CA CYS A 400 16.31 -15.70 -38.95
C CYS A 400 17.83 -15.59 -39.05
N HIS A 401 18.56 -16.63 -38.61
CA HIS A 401 20.03 -16.71 -38.63
C HIS A 401 20.74 -15.57 -37.88
N TYR A 402 20.06 -14.92 -36.92
CA TYR A 402 20.69 -13.94 -36.03
C TYR A 402 21.71 -14.64 -35.12
N PRO A 403 22.99 -14.23 -35.12
CA PRO A 403 24.07 -14.99 -34.47
C PRO A 403 24.08 -14.93 -32.93
N GLU A 404 23.35 -13.98 -32.34
CA GLU A 404 23.36 -13.70 -30.89
C GLU A 404 21.96 -13.88 -30.27
N ALA A 405 21.18 -14.84 -30.76
CA ALA A 405 19.90 -15.16 -30.16
C ALA A 405 20.08 -15.79 -28.78
N ARG A 406 19.18 -15.45 -27.85
CA ARG A 406 19.15 -15.99 -26.49
C ARG A 406 18.40 -17.31 -26.47
N GLY A 407 18.61 -18.13 -25.44
CA GLY A 407 17.97 -19.44 -25.30
C GLY A 407 16.44 -19.41 -25.20
N ASP A 408 15.85 -18.26 -24.86
CA ASP A 408 14.41 -18.07 -24.66
C ASP A 408 13.75 -17.31 -25.82
N GLN A 409 14.49 -16.40 -26.45
CA GLN A 409 13.96 -15.50 -27.46
C GLN A 409 15.06 -14.99 -28.39
N CYS A 410 14.74 -14.87 -29.68
CA CYS A 410 15.58 -14.16 -30.63
C CYS A 410 15.19 -12.68 -30.71
N ASP A 411 16.07 -11.79 -30.24
CA ASP A 411 15.80 -10.34 -30.21
C ASP A 411 15.62 -9.70 -31.61
N LYS A 412 16.17 -10.31 -32.67
CA LYS A 412 16.01 -9.80 -34.06
C LYS A 412 14.64 -10.07 -34.68
N CYS A 413 14.07 -11.26 -34.49
CA CYS A 413 12.79 -11.64 -35.11
C CYS A 413 11.65 -11.80 -34.11
N GLY A 414 11.91 -11.62 -32.82
CA GLY A 414 10.93 -11.65 -31.74
C GLY A 414 10.41 -13.03 -31.35
N ARG A 415 10.75 -14.10 -32.09
CA ARG A 415 10.27 -15.47 -31.80
C ARG A 415 10.83 -16.00 -30.49
N LEU A 416 9.94 -16.62 -29.72
CA LEU A 416 10.28 -17.48 -28.61
C LEU A 416 10.79 -18.81 -29.15
N ILE A 417 11.87 -19.31 -28.58
CA ILE A 417 12.56 -20.54 -28.98
C ILE A 417 12.98 -21.29 -27.72
N ASN A 418 13.17 -22.60 -27.81
CA ASN A 418 13.82 -23.35 -26.74
C ASN A 418 15.33 -23.33 -26.93
N ALA A 419 16.11 -23.30 -25.86
CA ALA A 419 17.57 -23.17 -25.95
C ALA A 419 18.22 -24.32 -26.74
N VAL A 420 17.63 -25.52 -26.68
CA VAL A 420 18.08 -26.70 -27.46
C VAL A 420 17.90 -26.55 -28.98
N GLU A 421 17.07 -25.62 -29.44
CA GLU A 421 16.83 -25.35 -30.87
C GLU A 421 17.86 -24.37 -31.47
N LEU A 422 18.67 -23.72 -30.64
CA LEU A 422 19.72 -22.81 -31.10
C LEU A 422 20.78 -23.57 -31.90
N ARG A 423 21.18 -23.00 -33.04
CA ARG A 423 22.33 -23.51 -33.81
C ARG A 423 23.61 -22.93 -33.23
N ASN A 424 24.65 -23.76 -33.10
CA ASN A 424 25.93 -23.39 -32.47
C ASN A 424 25.72 -22.67 -31.12
N PRO A 425 25.05 -23.32 -30.15
CA PRO A 425 24.87 -22.72 -28.84
C PRO A 425 26.25 -22.49 -28.20
N GLN A 426 26.37 -21.43 -27.40
CA GLN A 426 27.54 -21.10 -26.61
C GLN A 426 27.12 -20.76 -25.20
N CYS A 427 27.93 -21.21 -24.24
CA CYS A 427 27.78 -20.80 -22.85
C CYS A 427 28.22 -19.35 -22.68
N LYS A 428 27.36 -18.45 -22.19
CA LYS A 428 27.75 -17.07 -21.91
C LYS A 428 28.90 -16.93 -20.91
N VAL A 429 29.11 -17.93 -20.05
CA VAL A 429 30.10 -17.88 -18.96
C VAL A 429 31.51 -18.23 -19.44
N CYS A 430 31.69 -19.38 -20.10
CA CYS A 430 33.01 -19.85 -20.53
C CYS A 430 33.22 -19.84 -22.04
N LYS A 431 32.20 -19.43 -22.82
CA LYS A 431 32.19 -19.39 -24.30
C LYS A 431 32.35 -20.74 -25.02
N GLU A 432 32.42 -21.84 -24.27
CA GLU A 432 32.41 -23.19 -24.82
C GLU A 432 31.03 -23.60 -25.36
N THR A 433 31.02 -24.57 -26.27
CA THR A 433 29.80 -25.13 -26.87
C THR A 433 29.15 -26.13 -25.89
N PRO A 434 27.93 -25.89 -25.40
CA PRO A 434 27.23 -26.84 -24.55
C PRO A 434 26.66 -28.00 -25.38
N VAL A 435 26.47 -29.14 -24.73
CA VAL A 435 25.92 -30.36 -25.32
C VAL A 435 24.52 -30.62 -24.80
N ILE A 436 23.62 -31.14 -25.64
CA ILE A 436 22.29 -31.56 -25.21
C ILE A 436 22.44 -32.83 -24.35
N ARG A 437 21.88 -32.79 -23.15
CA ARG A 437 21.83 -33.93 -22.22
C ARG A 437 20.40 -34.04 -21.70
N SER A 438 19.90 -35.26 -21.70
CA SER A 438 18.61 -35.61 -21.11
C SER A 438 18.77 -35.70 -19.59
N SER A 439 17.91 -35.02 -18.84
CA SER A 439 17.94 -34.92 -17.39
C SER A 439 16.59 -35.34 -16.81
N LYS A 440 16.58 -36.35 -15.93
CA LYS A 440 15.34 -36.78 -15.25
C LYS A 440 14.87 -35.71 -14.26
N HIS A 441 13.57 -35.48 -14.19
CA HIS A 441 12.93 -34.53 -13.29
C HIS A 441 11.65 -35.10 -12.69
N LEU A 442 11.39 -34.75 -11.43
CA LEU A 442 10.12 -35.02 -10.78
C LEU A 442 9.18 -33.82 -10.93
N PHE A 443 7.89 -34.11 -11.12
CA PHE A 443 6.82 -33.15 -11.29
C PHE A 443 5.70 -33.44 -10.29
N LEU A 444 5.18 -32.40 -9.66
CA LEU A 444 3.95 -32.47 -8.89
C LEU A 444 2.76 -32.47 -9.85
N ASP A 445 1.95 -33.52 -9.79
CA ASP A 445 0.77 -33.74 -10.63
C ASP A 445 -0.43 -32.92 -10.12
N LEU A 446 -0.34 -31.59 -10.28
CA LEU A 446 -1.42 -30.67 -9.93
C LEU A 446 -2.79 -31.03 -10.54
N PRO A 447 -2.90 -31.50 -11.81
CA PRO A 447 -4.19 -31.94 -12.37
C PRO A 447 -4.93 -32.96 -11.51
N LYS A 448 -4.23 -33.93 -10.90
CA LYS A 448 -4.87 -34.94 -10.04
C LYS A 448 -5.42 -34.36 -8.73
N LEU A 449 -4.84 -33.25 -8.26
CA LEU A 449 -5.20 -32.59 -7.01
C LEU A 449 -6.20 -31.44 -7.21
N GLU A 450 -6.52 -31.10 -8.46
CA GLU A 450 -7.35 -29.94 -8.80
C GLU A 450 -8.74 -29.99 -8.13
N GLY A 451 -9.39 -31.16 -8.13
CA GLY A 451 -10.71 -31.31 -7.50
C GLY A 451 -10.72 -31.10 -5.99
N GLU A 452 -9.75 -31.67 -5.26
CA GLU A 452 -9.60 -31.47 -3.81
C GLU A 452 -9.24 -30.00 -3.48
N LEU A 453 -8.43 -29.38 -4.34
CA LEU A 453 -8.07 -27.97 -4.21
C LEU A 453 -9.28 -27.06 -4.38
N GLU A 454 -10.12 -27.31 -5.39
CA GLU A 454 -11.34 -26.52 -5.64
C GLU A 454 -12.31 -26.60 -4.45
N GLU A 455 -12.54 -27.80 -3.90
CA GLU A 455 -13.39 -27.98 -2.72
C GLU A 455 -12.87 -27.18 -1.51
N TRP A 456 -11.56 -27.23 -1.27
CA TRP A 456 -10.95 -26.44 -0.20
C TRP A 456 -11.02 -24.94 -0.47
N LEU A 457 -10.78 -24.49 -1.71
CA LEU A 457 -10.82 -23.08 -2.09
C LEU A 457 -12.21 -22.48 -1.91
N ASP A 458 -13.27 -23.19 -2.30
CA ASP A 458 -14.65 -22.72 -2.13
C ASP A 458 -14.98 -22.51 -0.65
N LYS A 459 -14.54 -23.43 0.21
CA LYS A 459 -14.69 -23.28 1.67
C LYS A 459 -13.86 -22.11 2.21
N SER A 460 -12.57 -22.04 1.88
CA SER A 460 -11.65 -21.03 2.41
C SER A 460 -12.01 -19.61 1.94
N ILE A 461 -12.33 -19.42 0.65
CA ILE A 461 -12.75 -18.13 0.08
C ILE A 461 -14.15 -17.73 0.56
N GLY A 462 -15.04 -18.71 0.78
CA GLY A 462 -16.40 -18.48 1.28
C GLY A 462 -16.44 -18.04 2.74
N SER A 463 -15.58 -18.59 3.60
CA SER A 463 -15.52 -18.24 5.02
C SER A 463 -14.47 -17.18 5.37
N GLY A 464 -13.46 -16.98 4.52
CA GLY A 464 -12.30 -16.13 4.79
C GLY A 464 -12.31 -14.78 4.05
N ASP A 465 -11.55 -13.84 4.59
CA ASP A 465 -11.36 -12.47 4.09
C ASP A 465 -10.22 -12.38 3.06
N TRP A 466 -10.20 -13.28 2.08
CA TRP A 466 -9.23 -13.22 0.98
C TRP A 466 -9.36 -11.90 0.21
N THR A 467 -8.24 -11.28 -0.15
CA THR A 467 -8.26 -10.05 -0.96
C THR A 467 -8.79 -10.33 -2.38
N ALA A 468 -9.42 -9.32 -3.00
CA ALA A 468 -10.09 -9.49 -4.30
C ALA A 468 -9.11 -9.92 -5.41
N ASN A 469 -7.91 -9.34 -5.43
CA ASN A 469 -6.83 -9.71 -6.35
C ASN A 469 -6.37 -11.16 -6.17
N ALA A 470 -6.22 -11.64 -4.93
CA ALA A 470 -5.86 -13.03 -4.64
C ALA A 470 -6.91 -14.02 -5.18
N ARG A 471 -8.20 -13.72 -4.95
CA ARG A 471 -9.32 -14.53 -5.48
C ARG A 471 -9.30 -14.56 -7.01
N HIS A 472 -9.08 -13.41 -7.64
CA HIS A 472 -9.05 -13.29 -9.09
C HIS A 472 -7.89 -14.08 -9.71
N ILE A 473 -6.67 -13.92 -9.19
CA ILE A 473 -5.49 -14.63 -9.67
C ILE A 473 -5.67 -16.15 -9.54
N THR A 474 -6.16 -16.61 -8.38
CA THR A 474 -6.38 -18.04 -8.12
C THR A 474 -7.41 -18.63 -9.08
N ARG A 475 -8.55 -17.96 -9.28
CA ARG A 475 -9.57 -18.41 -10.24
C ARG A 475 -9.08 -18.42 -11.68
N SER A 476 -8.22 -17.48 -12.07
CA SER A 476 -7.62 -17.50 -13.40
C SER A 476 -6.74 -18.74 -13.60
N TRP A 477 -5.96 -19.13 -12.59
CA TRP A 477 -5.12 -20.33 -12.65
C TRP A 477 -5.93 -21.62 -12.77
N LEU A 478 -7.06 -21.73 -12.05
CA LEU A 478 -7.97 -22.88 -12.16
C LEU A 478 -8.65 -22.92 -13.53
N ARG A 479 -9.19 -21.79 -14.01
CA ARG A 479 -9.86 -21.71 -15.30
C ARG A 479 -8.97 -22.16 -16.46
N ASP A 480 -7.68 -21.83 -16.40
CA ASP A 480 -6.72 -22.18 -17.45
C ASP A 480 -6.28 -23.66 -17.39
N GLY A 481 -6.70 -24.39 -16.35
CA GLY A 481 -6.36 -25.79 -16.06
C GLY A 481 -4.98 -25.94 -15.42
N LEU A 482 -4.88 -26.67 -14.31
CA LEU A 482 -3.59 -26.90 -13.68
C LEU A 482 -2.73 -27.85 -14.51
N LYS A 483 -1.42 -27.62 -14.50
CA LYS A 483 -0.45 -28.44 -15.26
C LYS A 483 0.58 -29.02 -14.30
N PRO A 484 1.16 -30.21 -14.59
CA PRO A 484 2.25 -30.73 -13.79
C PRO A 484 3.40 -29.73 -13.67
N ARG A 485 3.91 -29.53 -12.46
CA ARG A 485 4.99 -28.56 -12.20
C ARG A 485 6.26 -29.27 -11.76
N CYS A 486 7.37 -28.99 -12.43
CA CYS A 486 8.67 -29.56 -12.09
C CYS A 486 9.15 -29.08 -10.71
N ILE A 487 9.34 -30.01 -9.78
CA ILE A 487 9.74 -29.76 -8.39
C ILE A 487 11.23 -30.04 -8.12
N THR A 488 12.02 -30.34 -9.15
CA THR A 488 13.46 -30.65 -9.00
C THR A 488 14.33 -29.74 -9.87
N ARG A 489 15.56 -29.46 -9.45
CA ARG A 489 16.53 -28.66 -10.22
C ARG A 489 17.92 -29.26 -10.10
N ASP A 490 18.70 -29.11 -11.17
CA ASP A 490 20.12 -29.44 -11.24
C ASP A 490 20.96 -28.31 -10.61
N LEU A 491 20.82 -28.12 -9.30
CA LEU A 491 21.58 -27.17 -8.50
C LEU A 491 22.26 -27.90 -7.35
N ARG A 492 23.30 -27.28 -6.77
CA ARG A 492 23.95 -27.78 -5.56
C ARG A 492 23.36 -27.14 -4.30
N TRP A 493 22.91 -25.89 -4.40
CA TRP A 493 22.34 -25.14 -3.29
C TRP A 493 20.81 -25.25 -3.23
N GLY A 494 20.32 -26.21 -2.45
CA GLY A 494 18.90 -26.50 -2.24
C GLY A 494 18.69 -27.68 -1.31
N THR A 495 17.44 -27.94 -0.93
CA THR A 495 17.08 -29.14 -0.17
C THR A 495 17.30 -30.41 -1.02
N PRO A 496 18.09 -31.40 -0.58
CA PRO A 496 18.38 -32.59 -1.38
C PRO A 496 17.14 -33.47 -1.57
N VAL A 497 16.99 -34.04 -2.78
CA VAL A 497 15.90 -34.97 -3.10
C VAL A 497 16.26 -36.35 -2.54
N PRO A 498 15.43 -36.99 -1.71
CA PRO A 498 15.77 -38.24 -1.02
C PRO A 498 15.57 -39.47 -1.92
N HIS A 499 15.92 -39.40 -3.21
CA HIS A 499 15.69 -40.49 -4.18
C HIS A 499 16.99 -40.86 -4.89
N GLN A 500 17.26 -42.16 -5.08
CA GLN A 500 18.53 -42.66 -5.60
C GLN A 500 18.88 -42.11 -7.00
N ASP A 501 17.87 -41.96 -7.86
CA ASP A 501 18.01 -41.39 -9.22
C ASP A 501 18.26 -39.87 -9.23
N PHE A 502 18.12 -39.18 -8.08
CA PHE A 502 18.14 -37.72 -7.96
C PHE A 502 19.21 -37.21 -6.98
N LYS A 503 20.24 -38.01 -6.67
CA LYS A 503 21.29 -37.68 -5.68
C LYS A 503 22.01 -36.34 -5.91
N ASP A 504 22.19 -35.95 -7.17
CA ASP A 504 22.86 -34.70 -7.57
C ASP A 504 21.87 -33.55 -7.84
N LYS A 505 20.62 -33.67 -7.37
CA LYS A 505 19.55 -32.71 -7.58
C LYS A 505 18.96 -32.26 -6.24
N VAL A 506 18.39 -31.06 -6.28
CA VAL A 506 17.70 -30.45 -5.15
C VAL A 506 16.25 -30.17 -5.52
N PHE A 507 15.40 -29.99 -4.52
CA PHE A 507 14.07 -29.47 -4.73
C PHE A 507 14.12 -28.06 -5.33
N TYR A 508 13.15 -27.78 -6.19
CA TYR A 508 12.97 -26.45 -6.72
C TYR A 508 12.43 -25.54 -5.62
N VAL A 509 13.07 -24.37 -5.44
CA VAL A 509 12.72 -23.41 -4.38
C VAL A 509 11.23 -23.08 -4.27
N TRP A 510 10.49 -23.05 -5.39
CA TRP A 510 9.06 -22.74 -5.36
C TRP A 510 8.17 -23.91 -4.89
N PHE A 511 8.72 -25.11 -4.75
CA PHE A 511 8.07 -26.24 -4.07
C PHE A 511 8.30 -26.17 -2.55
N ASP A 512 9.53 -25.93 -2.09
CA ASP A 512 9.88 -26.05 -0.68
C ASP A 512 10.00 -24.72 0.09
N ALA A 513 10.04 -23.55 -0.57
CA ALA A 513 10.03 -22.27 0.13
C ALA A 513 8.78 -22.06 1.01
N PRO A 514 7.56 -22.40 0.58
CA PRO A 514 6.39 -22.37 1.46
C PRO A 514 6.46 -23.39 2.62
N ILE A 515 7.16 -24.52 2.44
CA ILE A 515 7.47 -25.46 3.54
C ILE A 515 8.37 -24.80 4.59
N GLY A 516 9.11 -23.76 4.19
CA GLY A 516 9.85 -22.86 5.08
C GLY A 516 9.02 -22.35 6.27
N TYR A 517 7.72 -22.08 6.11
CA TYR A 517 6.90 -21.64 7.25
C TYR A 517 6.78 -22.72 8.34
N LEU A 518 6.68 -24.00 7.94
CA LEU A 518 6.60 -25.13 8.85
C LEU A 518 7.95 -25.34 9.54
N SER A 519 9.04 -25.35 8.78
CA SER A 519 10.38 -25.58 9.32
C SER A 519 10.87 -24.45 10.22
N ILE A 520 10.54 -23.20 9.90
CA ILE A 520 10.77 -22.05 10.78
C ILE A 520 10.01 -22.23 12.09
N THR A 521 8.77 -22.69 12.05
CA THR A 521 7.99 -22.97 13.27
C THR A 521 8.54 -24.17 14.05
N ALA A 522 9.04 -25.19 13.36
CA ALA A 522 9.69 -26.36 13.97
C ALA A 522 11.01 -26.00 14.66
N ASN A 523 11.76 -25.04 14.11
CA ASN A 523 12.95 -24.48 14.77
C ASN A 523 12.59 -23.57 15.97
N TYR A 524 11.37 -23.02 16.02
CA TYR A 524 10.86 -22.26 17.16
C TYR A 524 10.37 -23.16 18.30
N THR A 525 9.72 -24.30 17.98
CA THR A 525 9.19 -25.24 18.97
C THR A 525 9.03 -26.65 18.39
N ASP A 526 9.37 -27.66 19.18
CA ASP A 526 9.16 -29.07 18.81
C ASP A 526 7.67 -29.42 18.64
N GLN A 527 6.76 -28.62 19.20
CA GLN A 527 5.31 -28.80 19.11
C GLN A 527 4.68 -28.06 17.92
N TRP A 528 5.44 -27.78 16.86
CA TRP A 528 5.00 -27.00 15.70
C TRP A 528 3.78 -27.58 14.98
N GLU A 529 3.61 -28.90 15.03
CA GLU A 529 2.45 -29.60 14.45
C GLU A 529 1.13 -29.16 15.10
N LYS A 530 1.14 -28.69 16.35
CA LYS A 530 -0.08 -28.12 16.97
C LYS A 530 -0.57 -26.89 16.23
N TRP A 531 0.30 -26.14 15.56
CA TRP A 531 -0.03 -25.01 14.71
C TRP A 531 -0.34 -25.43 13.28
N TRP A 532 0.51 -26.27 12.69
CA TRP A 532 0.48 -26.59 11.26
C TRP A 532 -0.27 -27.85 10.87
N LYS A 533 -0.71 -28.67 11.83
CA LYS A 533 -1.51 -29.89 11.61
C LYS A 533 -2.77 -29.92 12.48
N ASN A 534 -3.42 -28.75 12.61
CA ASN A 534 -4.56 -28.53 13.49
C ASN A 534 -5.56 -27.51 12.90
N PRO A 535 -6.11 -27.75 11.70
CA PRO A 535 -6.99 -26.81 11.00
C PRO A 535 -8.30 -26.52 11.75
N GLN A 536 -8.66 -27.33 12.77
CA GLN A 536 -9.88 -27.15 13.55
C GLN A 536 -9.74 -26.07 14.64
N GLN A 537 -8.52 -25.81 15.13
CA GLN A 537 -8.29 -24.81 16.17
C GLN A 537 -7.50 -23.58 15.71
N VAL A 538 -6.87 -23.64 14.52
CA VAL A 538 -5.94 -22.62 14.02
C VAL A 538 -6.50 -21.93 12.79
N GLU A 539 -6.52 -20.60 12.83
CA GLU A 539 -6.77 -19.75 11.68
C GLU A 539 -5.43 -19.23 11.11
N LEU A 540 -5.10 -19.61 9.88
CA LEU A 540 -3.90 -19.19 9.19
C LEU A 540 -4.15 -17.95 8.31
N TYR A 541 -3.36 -16.90 8.53
CA TYR A 541 -3.26 -15.69 7.72
C TYR A 541 -1.89 -15.63 7.03
N ASN A 542 -1.88 -15.47 5.71
CA ASN A 542 -0.65 -15.24 4.94
C ASN A 542 -0.68 -13.85 4.29
N PHE A 543 0.35 -13.05 4.57
CA PHE A 543 0.54 -11.72 3.99
C PHE A 543 1.63 -11.74 2.92
N MET A 544 1.32 -11.27 1.72
CA MET A 544 2.24 -11.30 0.58
C MET A 544 1.93 -10.25 -0.48
N ALA A 545 2.83 -10.09 -1.44
CA ALA A 545 2.52 -9.40 -2.70
C ALA A 545 1.83 -10.35 -3.70
N LYS A 546 1.13 -9.79 -4.69
CA LYS A 546 0.28 -10.53 -5.65
C LYS A 546 1.00 -11.60 -6.47
N ASP A 547 2.31 -11.48 -6.66
CA ASP A 547 3.16 -12.45 -7.37
C ASP A 547 3.27 -13.79 -6.64
N ASN A 548 3.18 -13.78 -5.30
CA ASN A 548 3.28 -14.99 -4.50
C ASN A 548 1.96 -15.77 -4.39
N VAL A 549 0.84 -15.21 -4.86
CA VAL A 549 -0.49 -15.80 -4.71
C VAL A 549 -0.57 -17.24 -5.24
N PRO A 550 -0.13 -17.57 -6.48
CA PRO A 550 -0.28 -18.93 -7.01
C PRO A 550 0.43 -20.00 -6.17
N PHE A 551 1.55 -19.65 -5.52
CA PHE A 551 2.29 -20.59 -4.69
C PHE A 551 1.57 -20.91 -3.38
N HIS A 552 0.76 -19.99 -2.88
CA HIS A 552 0.07 -20.12 -1.59
C HIS A 552 -1.42 -20.46 -1.72
N SER A 553 -2.01 -20.27 -2.91
CA SER A 553 -3.39 -20.65 -3.21
C SER A 553 -3.51 -21.92 -4.05
N VAL A 554 -2.43 -22.37 -4.72
CA VAL A 554 -2.44 -23.57 -5.57
C VAL A 554 -1.32 -24.53 -5.16
N VAL A 555 -0.05 -24.16 -5.37
CA VAL A 555 1.07 -25.13 -5.28
C VAL A 555 1.19 -25.72 -3.88
N PHE A 556 1.28 -24.87 -2.85
CA PHE A 556 1.46 -25.32 -1.48
C PHE A 556 0.22 -26.02 -0.92
N PRO A 557 -1.02 -25.51 -1.08
CA PRO A 557 -2.22 -26.26 -0.73
C PRO A 557 -2.30 -27.63 -1.40
N CYS A 558 -1.99 -27.76 -2.69
CA CYS A 558 -1.94 -29.06 -3.37
C CYS A 558 -0.91 -30.00 -2.72
N SER A 559 0.29 -29.51 -2.42
CA SER A 559 1.31 -30.32 -1.73
C SER A 559 0.84 -30.82 -0.36
N LEU A 560 0.16 -29.96 0.41
CA LEU A 560 -0.33 -30.29 1.75
C LEU A 560 -1.57 -31.21 1.72
N LEU A 561 -2.52 -30.96 0.82
CA LEU A 561 -3.70 -31.80 0.60
C LEU A 561 -3.27 -33.20 0.14
N GLY A 562 -2.41 -33.27 -0.89
CA GLY A 562 -1.89 -34.53 -1.40
C GLY A 562 -1.04 -35.31 -0.40
N ALA A 563 -0.41 -34.64 0.58
CA ALA A 563 0.28 -35.30 1.68
C ALA A 563 -0.67 -35.98 2.70
N GLN A 564 -1.93 -35.54 2.75
CA GLN A 564 -3.02 -36.10 3.58
C GLN A 564 -2.62 -36.27 5.06
N ASP A 565 -2.05 -35.23 5.66
CA ASP A 565 -1.52 -35.26 7.03
C ASP A 565 -2.17 -34.23 7.96
N ASN A 566 -3.45 -33.93 7.71
CA ASN A 566 -4.27 -32.99 8.49
C ASN A 566 -3.65 -31.58 8.62
N TYR A 567 -2.99 -31.09 7.56
CA TYR A 567 -2.34 -29.78 7.59
C TYR A 567 -3.34 -28.61 7.75
N THR A 568 -2.90 -27.59 8.48
CA THR A 568 -3.54 -26.26 8.54
C THR A 568 -3.28 -25.54 7.21
N LEU A 569 -4.34 -25.33 6.45
CA LEU A 569 -4.31 -24.57 5.19
C LEU A 569 -4.72 -23.12 5.43
N VAL A 570 -4.36 -22.22 4.50
CA VAL A 570 -4.64 -20.79 4.66
C VAL A 570 -6.14 -20.50 4.72
N ASN A 571 -6.55 -19.77 5.75
CA ASN A 571 -7.92 -19.28 5.90
C ASN A 571 -8.08 -17.91 5.23
N ASN A 572 -7.04 -17.06 5.31
CA ASN A 572 -7.07 -15.69 4.82
C ASN A 572 -5.78 -15.35 4.05
N LEU A 573 -5.88 -15.28 2.72
CA LEU A 573 -4.78 -14.85 1.87
C LEU A 573 -4.86 -13.32 1.63
N ILE A 574 -3.94 -12.58 2.25
CA ILE A 574 -3.90 -11.11 2.18
C ILE A 574 -2.80 -10.68 1.20
N ALA A 575 -3.21 -10.43 -0.06
CA ALA A 575 -2.29 -10.04 -1.13
C ALA A 575 -2.39 -8.53 -1.44
N THR A 576 -1.26 -7.83 -1.48
CA THR A 576 -1.20 -6.42 -1.91
C THR A 576 -0.79 -6.26 -3.36
N GLU A 577 -1.18 -5.13 -3.95
CA GLU A 577 -0.63 -4.60 -5.20
C GLU A 577 0.78 -4.03 -4.97
N TYR A 578 1.41 -3.48 -6.02
CA TYR A 578 2.78 -2.98 -5.89
C TYR A 578 2.84 -1.55 -5.34
N LEU A 579 3.92 -1.27 -4.59
CA LEU A 579 4.34 0.08 -4.30
C LEU A 579 5.41 0.48 -5.34
N ASN A 580 5.10 1.50 -6.13
CA ASN A 580 6.03 2.20 -7.01
C ASN A 580 6.78 3.31 -6.25
N TYR A 581 7.85 3.82 -6.82
CA TYR A 581 8.66 4.89 -6.25
C TYR A 581 8.66 6.09 -7.18
N GLU A 582 8.05 7.19 -6.73
CA GLU A 582 7.72 8.37 -7.53
C GLU A 582 6.98 7.94 -8.81
N ASP A 583 7.50 8.32 -9.97
CA ASP A 583 6.99 7.99 -11.31
C ASP A 583 7.56 6.68 -11.89
N THR A 584 8.31 5.91 -11.10
CA THR A 584 9.04 4.72 -11.58
C THR A 584 9.02 3.55 -10.60
N LYS A 585 9.77 2.49 -10.91
CA LYS A 585 9.93 1.32 -10.05
C LYS A 585 11.24 1.39 -9.29
N PHE A 586 11.25 0.80 -8.09
CA PHE A 586 12.49 0.56 -7.33
C PHE A 586 13.53 -0.16 -8.20
N SER A 587 14.77 0.31 -8.17
CA SER A 587 15.86 -0.28 -8.96
C SER A 587 17.19 -0.11 -8.27
N LYS A 588 17.73 -1.23 -7.75
CA LYS A 588 19.06 -1.25 -7.13
C LYS A 588 20.17 -0.91 -8.12
N SER A 589 20.09 -1.44 -9.35
CA SER A 589 21.09 -1.19 -10.39
C SER A 589 21.15 0.26 -10.86
N ARG A 590 20.02 0.98 -10.84
CA ARG A 590 19.94 2.40 -11.19
C ARG A 590 20.07 3.34 -9.98
N GLY A 591 20.17 2.80 -8.76
CA GLY A 591 20.17 3.58 -7.52
C GLY A 591 18.88 4.37 -7.30
N VAL A 592 17.74 3.84 -7.75
CA VAL A 592 16.42 4.49 -7.66
C VAL A 592 15.60 3.85 -6.56
N GLY A 593 15.12 4.67 -5.62
CA GLY A 593 14.27 4.27 -4.52
C GLY A 593 15.01 4.10 -3.19
N VAL A 594 14.21 4.05 -2.12
CA VAL A 594 14.71 3.85 -0.75
C VAL A 594 14.73 2.36 -0.43
N PHE A 595 15.90 1.87 0.00
CA PHE A 595 16.10 0.52 0.50
C PHE A 595 16.08 0.52 2.04
N GLY A 596 15.71 -0.62 2.64
CA GLY A 596 15.45 -0.70 4.08
C GLY A 596 16.68 -0.37 4.95
N ASP A 597 17.88 -0.67 4.46
CA ASP A 597 19.15 -0.32 5.10
C ASP A 597 19.45 1.19 5.06
N MET A 598 18.97 1.89 4.05
CA MET A 598 19.17 3.32 3.85
C MET A 598 18.16 4.18 4.62
N ALA A 599 16.99 3.63 4.97
CA ALA A 599 15.91 4.37 5.62
C ALA A 599 16.34 4.98 6.98
N LYS A 600 17.16 4.25 7.74
CA LYS A 600 17.72 4.71 9.03
C LYS A 600 18.65 5.92 8.91
N ASP A 601 19.31 6.07 7.76
CA ASP A 601 20.30 7.13 7.52
C ASP A 601 19.66 8.43 6.99
N THR A 602 18.34 8.52 6.98
CA THR A 602 17.59 9.70 6.51
C THR A 602 17.33 10.73 7.61
N GLY A 603 17.53 10.35 8.87
CA GLY A 603 17.12 11.15 10.04
C GLY A 603 15.61 11.15 10.30
N ILE A 604 14.82 10.44 9.49
CA ILE A 604 13.38 10.28 9.68
C ILE A 604 13.13 9.04 10.56
N PRO A 605 12.41 9.16 11.70
CA PRO A 605 12.11 8.03 12.58
C PRO A 605 11.32 6.92 11.89
N SER A 606 11.52 5.67 12.31
CA SER A 606 10.86 4.51 11.67
C SER A 606 9.32 4.58 11.74
N ASP A 607 8.74 5.11 12.82
CA ASP A 607 7.29 5.28 12.92
C ASP A 607 6.71 6.22 11.84
N VAL A 608 7.46 7.23 11.40
CA VAL A 608 7.02 8.14 10.31
C VAL A 608 7.00 7.38 8.97
N TRP A 609 7.98 6.50 8.74
CA TRP A 609 7.99 5.59 7.60
C TRP A 609 6.80 4.62 7.65
N ARG A 610 6.57 3.99 8.81
CA ARG A 610 5.44 3.07 9.01
C ARG A 610 4.12 3.75 8.72
N PHE A 611 3.87 4.93 9.31
CA PHE A 611 2.67 5.71 9.08
C PHE A 611 2.43 5.97 7.59
N TYR A 612 3.41 6.53 6.90
CA TYR A 612 3.22 6.94 5.51
C TYR A 612 3.03 5.75 4.57
N LEU A 613 3.80 4.67 4.76
CA LEU A 613 3.64 3.45 3.96
C LEU A 613 2.29 2.79 4.20
N LEU A 614 1.79 2.77 5.44
CA LEU A 614 0.48 2.22 5.78
C LEU A 614 -0.67 3.12 5.28
N PHE A 615 -0.48 4.43 5.28
CA PHE A 615 -1.43 5.39 4.71
C PHE A 615 -1.59 5.20 3.19
N LEU A 616 -0.50 4.81 2.52
CA LEU A 616 -0.44 4.50 1.08
C LEU A 616 -0.45 3.00 0.78
N ARG A 617 -0.88 2.15 1.71
CA ARG A 617 -0.85 0.69 1.51
C ARG A 617 -1.60 0.31 0.22
N PRO A 618 -0.94 -0.40 -0.73
CA PRO A 618 -1.53 -0.73 -2.03
C PRO A 618 -2.49 -1.92 -1.93
N GLU A 619 -3.72 -1.67 -1.44
CA GLU A 619 -4.70 -2.74 -1.21
C GLU A 619 -5.45 -3.16 -2.50
N ALA A 620 -6.05 -2.21 -3.20
CA ALA A 620 -6.87 -2.47 -4.38
C ALA A 620 -6.15 -2.19 -5.72
N GLN A 621 -5.19 -1.28 -5.69
CA GLN A 621 -4.43 -0.84 -6.86
C GLN A 621 -3.00 -0.48 -6.43
N ASP A 622 -2.10 -0.42 -7.42
CA ASP A 622 -0.74 0.08 -7.21
C ASP A 622 -0.78 1.48 -6.58
N SER A 623 0.16 1.74 -5.68
CA SER A 623 0.38 3.04 -5.06
C SER A 623 1.79 3.52 -5.34
N ALA A 624 2.05 4.82 -5.22
CA ALA A 624 3.37 5.40 -5.47
C ALA A 624 3.87 6.14 -4.23
N PHE A 625 5.07 5.81 -3.77
CA PHE A 625 5.76 6.58 -2.75
C PHE A 625 6.18 7.92 -3.34
N SER A 626 5.81 9.04 -2.71
CA SER A 626 6.35 10.36 -3.05
C SER A 626 6.93 11.09 -1.85
N TRP A 627 8.10 11.69 -2.01
CA TRP A 627 8.73 12.50 -0.96
C TRP A 627 7.91 13.74 -0.61
N ALA A 628 7.31 14.38 -1.63
CA ALA A 628 6.48 15.56 -1.42
C ALA A 628 5.21 15.22 -0.63
N ASP A 629 4.51 14.14 -1.00
CA ASP A 629 3.31 13.70 -0.28
C ASP A 629 3.65 13.21 1.13
N MET A 630 4.82 12.57 1.35
CA MET A 630 5.28 12.20 2.69
C MET A 630 5.40 13.42 3.61
N ALA A 631 6.02 14.50 3.12
CA ALA A 631 6.17 15.74 3.88
C ALA A 631 4.80 16.36 4.18
N ILE A 632 3.91 16.40 3.19
CA ILE A 632 2.54 16.91 3.34
C ILE A 632 1.79 16.12 4.40
N LYS A 633 1.75 14.79 4.31
CA LYS A 633 1.00 13.93 5.25
C LYS A 633 1.60 13.91 6.65
N ASN A 634 2.91 13.97 6.78
CA ASN A 634 3.53 14.17 8.10
C ASN A 634 3.07 15.50 8.72
N ASN A 635 3.16 16.60 7.97
CA ASN A 635 2.87 17.92 8.52
C ASN A 635 1.37 18.13 8.75
N SER A 636 0.49 17.60 7.88
CA SER A 636 -0.96 17.74 8.02
C SER A 636 -1.57 16.75 9.02
N GLU A 637 -1.31 15.45 8.88
CA GLU A 637 -1.99 14.41 9.67
C GLU A 637 -1.27 14.13 10.99
N LEU A 638 0.06 14.01 10.97
CA LEU A 638 0.81 13.74 12.21
C LEU A 638 0.99 15.01 13.03
N LEU A 639 1.56 16.07 12.47
CA LEU A 639 1.88 17.28 13.25
C LEU A 639 0.62 18.10 13.59
N ASN A 640 -0.16 18.50 12.59
CA ASN A 640 -1.28 19.45 12.76
C ASN A 640 -2.58 18.82 13.25
N ASN A 641 -2.76 17.50 13.11
CA ASN A 641 -3.94 16.78 13.61
C ASN A 641 -3.61 15.94 14.86
N LEU A 642 -3.00 14.76 14.68
CA LEU A 642 -2.78 13.78 15.75
C LEU A 642 -1.90 14.33 16.89
N GLY A 643 -0.74 14.84 16.54
CA GLY A 643 0.22 15.43 17.47
C GLY A 643 -0.34 16.67 18.14
N ASN A 644 -0.97 17.57 17.38
CA ASN A 644 -1.59 18.77 17.94
C ASN A 644 -2.62 18.44 19.01
N PHE A 645 -3.53 17.49 18.75
CA PHE A 645 -4.56 17.09 19.70
C PHE A 645 -3.93 16.53 20.99
N ILE A 646 -3.06 15.51 20.87
CA ILE A 646 -2.48 14.81 22.01
C ILE A 646 -1.59 15.76 22.84
N ASN A 647 -0.76 16.58 22.17
CA ASN A 647 0.09 17.56 22.83
C ASN A 647 -0.75 18.56 23.62
N ARG A 648 -1.84 19.09 23.05
CA ARG A 648 -2.71 20.06 23.74
C ARG A 648 -3.45 19.42 24.91
N ALA A 649 -3.98 18.21 24.73
CA ALA A 649 -4.67 17.48 25.79
C ALA A 649 -3.77 17.29 27.01
N GLY A 650 -2.55 16.79 26.81
CA GLY A 650 -1.56 16.63 27.89
C GLY A 650 -1.06 17.97 28.46
N MET A 651 -0.79 18.96 27.60
CA MET A 651 -0.33 20.29 28.03
C MET A 651 -1.35 20.98 28.93
N PHE A 652 -2.64 20.89 28.62
CA PHE A 652 -3.68 21.54 29.43
C PHE A 652 -3.80 20.93 30.81
N VAL A 653 -3.71 19.60 30.94
CA VAL A 653 -3.63 18.94 32.26
C VAL A 653 -2.40 19.43 33.04
N SER A 654 -1.21 19.41 32.42
CA SER A 654 0.03 19.82 33.08
C SER A 654 0.06 21.30 33.47
N LYS A 655 -0.49 22.17 32.61
CA LYS A 655 -0.39 23.64 32.76
C LYS A 655 -1.47 24.23 33.67
N PHE A 656 -2.69 23.68 33.62
CA PHE A 656 -3.84 24.29 34.29
C PHE A 656 -4.32 23.51 35.51
N PHE A 657 -3.92 22.25 35.66
CA PHE A 657 -4.40 21.35 36.72
C PHE A 657 -3.25 20.62 37.43
N ASP A 658 -2.06 21.23 37.46
CA ASP A 658 -0.86 20.72 38.17
C ASP A 658 -0.46 19.28 37.82
N GLY A 659 -0.79 18.85 36.61
CA GLY A 659 -0.53 17.48 36.13
C GLY A 659 -1.53 16.43 36.60
N CYS A 660 -2.62 16.83 37.27
CA CYS A 660 -3.69 15.93 37.70
C CYS A 660 -4.89 16.07 36.76
N VAL A 661 -5.47 14.94 36.33
CA VAL A 661 -6.68 14.93 35.51
C VAL A 661 -7.83 15.55 36.32
N PRO A 662 -8.53 16.58 35.80
CA PRO A 662 -9.61 17.25 36.50
C PRO A 662 -10.88 16.39 36.59
N GLU A 663 -11.82 16.81 37.44
CA GLU A 663 -13.16 16.25 37.49
C GLU A 663 -13.91 16.49 36.16
N MET A 664 -14.71 15.50 35.73
CA MET A 664 -15.41 15.50 34.45
C MET A 664 -16.92 15.41 34.69
N LEU A 665 -17.62 16.54 34.60
CA LEU A 665 -19.09 16.60 34.67
C LEU A 665 -19.67 16.72 33.27
N LEU A 666 -20.04 15.57 32.71
CA LEU A 666 -20.45 15.45 31.32
C LEU A 666 -21.77 16.16 31.03
N ASN A 667 -21.79 16.98 29.98
CA ASN A 667 -23.00 17.47 29.34
C ASN A 667 -23.31 16.68 28.05
N GLU A 668 -24.41 17.03 27.37
CA GLU A 668 -24.83 16.33 26.15
C GLU A 668 -23.81 16.41 24.99
N ASP A 669 -23.07 17.52 24.86
CA ASP A 669 -22.02 17.63 23.84
C ASP A 669 -20.83 16.70 24.14
N ASP A 670 -20.50 16.51 25.42
CA ASP A 670 -19.44 15.59 25.86
C ASP A 670 -19.82 14.14 25.57
N LYS A 671 -21.06 13.78 25.93
CA LYS A 671 -21.60 12.45 25.66
C LYS A 671 -21.64 12.17 24.16
N ARG A 672 -22.03 13.16 23.34
CA ARG A 672 -22.01 13.04 21.88
C ARG A 672 -20.60 12.78 21.36
N LEU A 673 -19.58 13.49 21.82
CA LEU A 673 -18.18 13.21 21.45
C LEU A 673 -17.78 11.79 21.85
N ILE A 674 -18.06 11.38 23.10
CA ILE A 674 -17.74 10.02 23.59
C ILE A 674 -18.39 8.97 22.68
N ALA A 675 -19.64 9.19 22.29
CA ALA A 675 -20.37 8.31 21.38
C ALA A 675 -19.75 8.26 19.98
N GLN A 676 -19.33 9.41 19.42
CA GLN A 676 -18.61 9.47 18.13
C GLN A 676 -17.28 8.71 18.19
N VAL A 677 -16.50 8.89 19.26
CA VAL A 677 -15.25 8.15 19.46
C VAL A 677 -15.51 6.64 19.60
N CYS A 678 -16.55 6.23 20.33
CA CYS A 678 -17.00 4.84 20.40
C CYS A 678 -17.34 4.26 19.02
N TRP A 679 -18.02 5.04 18.18
CA TRP A 679 -18.38 4.63 16.84
C TRP A 679 -17.15 4.43 15.95
N GLU A 680 -16.23 5.39 15.92
CA GLU A 680 -14.97 5.29 15.16
C GLU A 680 -14.10 4.11 15.65
N LEU A 681 -14.07 3.85 16.96
CA LEU A 681 -13.38 2.68 17.53
C LEU A 681 -14.00 1.37 17.03
N LYS A 682 -15.33 1.27 16.97
CA LYS A 682 -16.01 0.09 16.41
C LYS A 682 -15.72 -0.09 14.92
N GLN A 683 -15.65 1.01 14.15
CA GLN A 683 -15.27 0.95 12.73
C GLN A 683 -13.82 0.48 12.58
N TYR A 684 -12.89 1.03 13.36
CA TYR A 684 -11.49 0.59 13.41
C TYR A 684 -11.36 -0.92 13.62
N ILE A 685 -12.07 -1.47 14.63
CA ILE A 685 -12.08 -2.90 14.94
C ILE A 685 -12.66 -3.71 13.78
N THR A 686 -13.80 -3.28 13.24
CA THR A 686 -14.48 -3.96 12.11
C THR A 686 -13.58 -4.04 10.87
N LEU A 687 -12.84 -2.96 10.59
CA LEU A 687 -11.92 -2.87 9.47
C LEU A 687 -10.69 -3.76 9.67
N LEU A 688 -10.05 -3.72 10.84
CA LEU A 688 -8.87 -4.55 11.11
C LEU A 688 -9.20 -6.02 11.27
N ASP A 689 -10.38 -6.40 11.75
CA ASP A 689 -10.83 -7.80 11.76
C ASP A 689 -10.83 -8.42 10.35
N LYS A 690 -11.00 -7.58 9.31
CA LYS A 690 -10.94 -7.95 7.89
C LYS A 690 -9.64 -7.51 7.20
N ALA A 691 -8.59 -7.22 7.96
CA ALA A 691 -7.30 -6.74 7.46
C ALA A 691 -7.35 -5.51 6.52
N ARG A 692 -8.35 -4.62 6.69
CA ARG A 692 -8.48 -3.32 6.00
C ARG A 692 -7.62 -2.27 6.69
N ILE A 693 -6.31 -2.49 6.62
CA ILE A 693 -5.29 -1.75 7.38
C ILE A 693 -5.29 -0.25 7.01
N ARG A 694 -5.44 0.08 5.72
CA ARG A 694 -5.40 1.46 5.26
C ARG A 694 -6.57 2.29 5.79
N ASP A 695 -7.77 1.74 5.74
CA ASP A 695 -8.98 2.47 6.14
C ASP A 695 -9.08 2.57 7.67
N ALA A 696 -8.65 1.55 8.41
CA ALA A 696 -8.60 1.63 9.87
C ALA A 696 -7.66 2.75 10.37
N LEU A 697 -6.57 3.06 9.66
CA LEU A 697 -5.72 4.22 10.00
C LEU A 697 -6.50 5.55 9.90
N LYS A 698 -7.46 5.67 8.98
CA LYS A 698 -8.29 6.88 8.85
C LYS A 698 -9.20 7.07 10.06
N CYS A 699 -9.75 6.00 10.63
CA CYS A 699 -10.53 6.06 11.87
C CYS A 699 -9.71 6.68 13.03
N ILE A 700 -8.42 6.32 13.16
CA ILE A 700 -7.51 6.92 14.14
C ILE A 700 -7.39 8.44 13.92
N LEU A 701 -7.18 8.85 12.67
CA LEU A 701 -7.05 10.27 12.31
C LEU A 701 -8.35 11.04 12.50
N ASN A 702 -9.51 10.40 12.30
CA ASN A 702 -10.83 10.97 12.55
C ASN A 702 -11.09 11.19 14.04
N ILE A 703 -10.78 10.20 14.90
CA ILE A 703 -10.89 10.36 16.37
C ILE A 703 -10.11 11.59 16.83
N SER A 704 -8.89 11.77 16.32
CA SER A 704 -8.09 12.98 16.61
C SER A 704 -8.72 14.26 16.06
N ARG A 705 -9.34 14.22 14.87
CA ARG A 705 -10.01 15.39 14.27
C ARG A 705 -11.21 15.82 15.11
N HIS A 706 -12.07 14.88 15.50
CA HIS A 706 -13.19 15.14 16.42
C HIS A 706 -12.70 15.72 17.75
N GLY A 707 -11.61 15.18 18.30
CA GLY A 707 -10.98 15.71 19.51
C GLY A 707 -10.49 17.16 19.34
N ASN A 708 -9.83 17.48 18.22
CA ASN A 708 -9.38 18.84 17.90
C ASN A 708 -10.57 19.81 17.78
N GLN A 709 -11.62 19.43 17.06
CA GLN A 709 -12.82 20.24 16.86
C GLN A 709 -13.55 20.50 18.18
N TYR A 710 -13.74 19.46 18.99
CA TYR A 710 -14.35 19.58 20.30
C TYR A 710 -13.55 20.51 21.23
N MET A 711 -12.23 20.36 21.25
CA MET A 711 -11.34 21.23 22.02
C MET A 711 -11.39 22.67 21.51
N GLN A 712 -11.49 22.86 20.19
CA GLN A 712 -11.55 24.18 19.57
C GLN A 712 -12.87 24.90 19.84
N ALA A 713 -14.00 24.21 19.75
CA ALA A 713 -15.33 24.76 20.03
C ALA A 713 -15.50 25.16 21.50
N ASN A 714 -14.87 24.43 22.43
CA ASN A 714 -15.00 24.69 23.86
C ASN A 714 -14.00 25.70 24.43
N GLU A 715 -12.89 25.96 23.73
CA GLU A 715 -11.83 26.90 24.13
C GLU A 715 -11.39 26.82 25.62
N PRO A 716 -11.00 25.63 26.15
CA PRO A 716 -10.66 25.45 27.56
C PRO A 716 -9.54 26.37 28.06
N TRP A 717 -8.59 26.76 27.20
CA TRP A 717 -7.51 27.71 27.54
C TRP A 717 -7.99 29.14 27.77
N LYS A 718 -9.20 29.49 27.31
CA LYS A 718 -9.87 30.76 27.64
C LYS A 718 -10.77 30.57 28.87
N LYS A 719 -11.62 29.54 28.86
CA LYS A 719 -12.59 29.28 29.94
C LYS A 719 -11.93 29.04 31.31
N ILE A 720 -10.72 28.49 31.34
CA ILE A 720 -9.97 28.34 32.60
C ILE A 720 -9.68 29.67 33.33
N LYS A 721 -9.77 30.80 32.64
CA LYS A 721 -9.59 32.16 33.20
C LYS A 721 -10.92 32.84 33.56
N GLY A 722 -12.04 32.15 33.36
CA GLY A 722 -13.39 32.63 33.67
C GLY A 722 -13.81 32.37 35.11
N GLY A 723 -15.12 32.41 35.36
CA GLY A 723 -15.72 32.08 36.65
C GLY A 723 -15.70 30.58 36.97
N ASP A 724 -16.26 30.18 38.10
CA ASP A 724 -16.19 28.79 38.58
C ASP A 724 -16.83 27.79 37.58
N ASP A 725 -17.98 28.13 36.98
CA ASP A 725 -18.64 27.31 35.96
C ASP A 725 -17.77 27.12 34.71
N ASP A 726 -17.10 28.19 34.25
CA ASP A 726 -16.19 28.13 33.10
C ASP A 726 -14.95 27.28 33.40
N ARG A 727 -14.43 27.36 34.63
CA ARG A 727 -13.29 26.56 35.09
C ARG A 727 -13.65 25.08 35.19
N GLN A 728 -14.85 24.75 35.69
CA GLN A 728 -15.38 23.39 35.71
C GLN A 728 -15.58 22.84 34.30
N ARG A 729 -16.10 23.65 33.37
CA ARG A 729 -16.21 23.28 31.97
C ARG A 729 -14.84 23.04 31.32
N ALA A 730 -13.87 23.92 31.56
CA ALA A 730 -12.50 23.74 31.08
C ALA A 730 -11.87 22.45 31.64
N GLY A 731 -12.15 22.12 32.91
CA GLY A 731 -11.77 20.86 33.54
C GLY A 731 -12.35 19.66 32.79
N THR A 732 -13.68 19.61 32.64
CA THR A 732 -14.37 18.51 31.96
C THR A 732 -13.84 18.29 30.54
N VAL A 733 -13.72 19.37 29.75
CA VAL A 733 -13.16 19.31 28.38
C VAL A 733 -11.76 18.71 28.38
N THR A 734 -10.91 19.18 29.29
CA THR A 734 -9.51 18.72 29.40
C THR A 734 -9.44 17.25 29.80
N GLY A 735 -10.24 16.82 30.77
CA GLY A 735 -10.31 15.42 31.23
C GLY A 735 -10.81 14.47 30.14
N VAL A 736 -11.85 14.85 29.39
CA VAL A 736 -12.34 14.06 28.25
C VAL A 736 -11.28 13.98 27.15
N CYS A 737 -10.64 15.10 26.78
CA CYS A 737 -9.61 15.13 25.75
C CYS A 737 -8.40 14.23 26.07
N VAL A 738 -7.93 14.24 27.32
CA VAL A 738 -6.78 13.39 27.70
C VAL A 738 -7.15 11.91 27.73
N ASN A 739 -8.40 11.56 28.01
CA ASN A 739 -8.89 10.19 27.87
C ASN A 739 -8.97 9.75 26.40
N VAL A 740 -9.43 10.62 25.49
CA VAL A 740 -9.37 10.34 24.04
C VAL A 740 -7.91 10.17 23.57
N ALA A 741 -6.98 10.99 24.08
CA ALA A 741 -5.55 10.82 23.79
C ALA A 741 -5.00 9.48 24.31
N CYS A 742 -5.48 9.01 25.46
CA CYS A 742 -5.16 7.68 25.98
C CYS A 742 -5.68 6.56 25.07
N LEU A 743 -6.92 6.66 24.54
CA LEU A 743 -7.43 5.72 23.55
C LEU A 743 -6.59 5.73 22.27
N LEU A 744 -6.28 6.92 21.74
CA LEU A 744 -5.45 7.09 20.53
C LEU A 744 -4.11 6.37 20.67
N SER A 745 -3.50 6.39 21.87
CA SER A 745 -2.26 5.65 22.13
C SER A 745 -2.42 4.13 21.94
N ALA A 746 -3.58 3.55 22.23
CA ALA A 746 -3.85 2.13 22.08
C ALA A 746 -4.10 1.74 20.61
N VAL A 747 -4.99 2.46 19.92
CA VAL A 747 -5.31 2.17 18.50
C VAL A 747 -4.14 2.48 17.55
N LEU A 748 -3.22 3.37 17.95
CA LEU A 748 -2.03 3.71 17.18
C LEU A 748 -0.92 2.67 17.31
N GLU A 749 -0.92 1.82 18.35
CA GLU A 749 0.15 0.86 18.62
C GLU A 749 0.47 -0.08 17.44
N PRO A 750 -0.51 -0.64 16.71
CA PRO A 750 -0.22 -1.43 15.52
C PRO A 750 0.53 -0.66 14.41
N TYR A 751 0.34 0.66 14.33
CA TYR A 751 0.86 1.50 13.26
C TYR A 751 2.18 2.18 13.62
N MET A 752 2.25 2.81 14.79
CA MET A 752 3.39 3.59 15.28
C MET A 752 3.71 3.20 16.73
N PRO A 753 4.35 2.03 16.95
CA PRO A 753 4.54 1.46 18.28
C PRO A 753 5.39 2.35 19.22
N THR A 754 6.44 3.01 18.73
CA THR A 754 7.26 3.89 19.56
C THR A 754 6.48 5.13 20.01
N VAL A 755 5.71 5.74 19.11
CA VAL A 755 4.86 6.89 19.44
C VAL A 755 3.75 6.51 20.40
N SER A 756 3.10 5.35 20.21
CA SER A 756 2.13 4.80 21.14
C SER A 756 2.70 4.68 22.56
N HIS A 757 3.88 4.08 22.70
CA HIS A 757 4.54 3.94 24.00
C HIS A 757 4.95 5.29 24.60
N THR A 758 5.41 6.23 23.76
CA THR A 758 5.74 7.59 24.18
C THR A 758 4.52 8.30 24.75
N ILE A 759 3.36 8.22 24.09
CA ILE A 759 2.11 8.82 24.58
C ILE A 759 1.72 8.21 25.93
N ARG A 760 1.73 6.87 26.04
CA ARG A 760 1.40 6.20 27.31
C ARG A 760 2.34 6.58 28.44
N ALA A 761 3.64 6.73 28.16
CA ALA A 761 4.62 7.17 29.14
C ALA A 761 4.37 8.63 29.59
N GLN A 762 4.11 9.55 28.66
CA GLN A 762 3.78 10.94 28.98
C GLN A 762 2.49 11.06 29.78
N LEU A 763 1.48 10.23 29.51
CA LEU A 763 0.21 10.21 30.24
C LEU A 763 0.25 9.36 31.53
N GLN A 764 1.34 8.63 31.77
CA GLN A 764 1.41 7.58 32.80
C GLN A 764 0.20 6.65 32.76
N ALA A 765 -0.21 6.26 31.54
CA ALA A 765 -1.40 5.45 31.35
C ALA A 765 -1.23 4.06 31.99
N PRO A 766 -2.26 3.51 32.65
CA PRO A 766 -2.19 2.16 33.23
C PRO A 766 -1.80 1.12 32.16
N PRO A 767 -0.94 0.13 32.46
CA PRO A 767 -0.53 -0.89 31.49
C PRO A 767 -1.70 -1.66 30.85
N THR A 768 -2.83 -1.75 31.56
CA THR A 768 -4.04 -2.45 31.13
C THR A 768 -4.91 -1.63 30.17
N CYS A 769 -4.63 -0.34 29.94
CA CYS A 769 -5.53 0.56 29.21
C CYS A 769 -5.75 0.13 27.75
N ALA A 770 -4.71 -0.36 27.07
CA ALA A 770 -4.80 -0.77 25.68
C ALA A 770 -5.65 -2.05 25.55
N SER A 771 -5.39 -3.05 26.39
CA SER A 771 -6.15 -4.30 26.41
C SER A 771 -7.60 -4.06 26.84
N ALA A 772 -7.85 -3.23 27.85
CA ALA A 772 -9.21 -2.94 28.31
C ALA A 772 -10.08 -2.28 27.25
N GLN A 773 -9.50 -1.45 26.38
CA GLN A 773 -10.25 -0.73 25.35
C GLN A 773 -10.44 -1.53 24.06
N LEU A 774 -9.58 -2.52 23.77
CA LEU A 774 -9.60 -3.26 22.50
C LEU A 774 -10.06 -4.71 22.62
N GLN A 775 -10.00 -5.34 23.79
CA GLN A 775 -10.52 -6.70 23.98
C GLN A 775 -12.05 -6.76 23.89
N GLY A 776 -12.59 -7.96 23.67
CA GLY A 776 -14.03 -8.16 23.49
C GLY A 776 -14.55 -7.43 22.25
N SER A 777 -15.65 -6.68 22.40
CA SER A 777 -16.21 -5.83 21.33
C SER A 777 -15.46 -4.49 21.16
N GLY A 778 -14.48 -4.19 22.00
CA GLY A 778 -13.88 -2.88 22.13
C GLY A 778 -14.83 -1.87 22.78
N SER A 779 -14.28 -0.98 23.62
CA SER A 779 -15.05 0.02 24.35
C SER A 779 -14.16 1.20 24.71
N PHE A 780 -14.65 2.42 24.48
CA PHE A 780 -13.96 3.61 24.95
C PHE A 780 -14.37 3.88 26.40
N VAL A 781 -13.42 3.68 27.32
CA VAL A 781 -13.64 3.82 28.77
C VAL A 781 -12.79 4.95 29.35
N CYS A 782 -13.25 5.54 30.46
CA CYS A 782 -12.45 6.49 31.22
C CYS A 782 -11.22 5.79 31.84
N SER A 783 -10.11 5.77 31.09
CA SER A 783 -8.86 5.13 31.48
C SER A 783 -8.02 5.98 32.44
N LEU A 784 -8.21 7.29 32.42
CA LEU A 784 -7.53 8.26 33.27
C LEU A 784 -8.61 8.96 34.13
N PRO A 785 -8.92 8.45 35.34
CA PRO A 785 -9.93 9.04 36.20
C PRO A 785 -9.49 10.39 36.77
N ALA A 786 -10.44 11.16 37.30
CA ALA A 786 -10.13 12.40 38.01
C ALA A 786 -9.13 12.13 39.16
N GLY A 787 -8.13 13.00 39.29
CA GLY A 787 -7.02 12.84 40.23
C GLY A 787 -5.83 12.01 39.70
N HIS A 788 -5.96 11.32 38.56
CA HIS A 788 -4.83 10.64 37.92
C HIS A 788 -3.72 11.64 37.58
N ARG A 789 -2.47 11.33 37.94
CA ARG A 789 -1.33 12.20 37.67
C ARG A 789 -0.63 11.77 36.38
N ILE A 790 -0.54 12.68 35.42
CA ILE A 790 0.23 12.46 34.18
C ILE A 790 1.72 12.77 34.39
N GLY A 791 2.55 12.30 33.47
CA GLY A 791 3.98 12.60 33.41
C GLY A 791 4.27 13.92 32.69
N THR A 792 5.52 14.06 32.23
CA THR A 792 5.96 15.24 31.48
C THR A 792 5.59 15.10 30.01
N VAL A 793 4.88 16.09 29.48
CA VAL A 793 4.46 16.11 28.08
C VAL A 793 5.52 16.74 27.19
N SER A 794 5.70 16.20 25.98
CA SER A 794 6.63 16.73 24.99
C SER A 794 6.09 16.53 23.57
N PRO A 795 6.42 17.43 22.61
CA PRO A 795 5.96 17.31 21.24
C PRO A 795 6.29 15.93 20.62
N LEU A 796 5.27 15.25 20.11
CA LEU A 796 5.41 13.89 19.54
C LEU A 796 6.08 13.85 18.16
N PHE A 797 5.81 14.84 17.31
CA PHE A 797 6.24 14.85 15.92
C PHE A 797 7.05 16.11 15.61
N GLN A 798 7.98 15.96 14.68
CA GLN A 798 8.74 17.06 14.10
C GLN A 798 8.24 17.35 12.69
N LYS A 799 8.34 18.62 12.30
CA LYS A 799 8.02 19.04 10.94
C LYS A 799 9.06 18.49 9.97
N LEU A 800 8.62 17.98 8.83
CA LEU A 800 9.51 17.67 7.71
C LEU A 800 9.67 18.93 6.85
N GLU A 801 10.90 19.44 6.80
CA GLU A 801 11.23 20.66 6.06
C GLU A 801 11.47 20.38 4.58
N ASN A 802 11.07 21.33 3.72
CA ASN A 802 11.14 21.17 2.27
C ASN A 802 12.57 20.94 1.78
N GLU A 803 13.56 21.63 2.38
CA GLU A 803 14.97 21.48 2.02
C GLU A 803 15.50 20.08 2.35
N GLN A 804 15.12 19.52 3.50
CA GLN A 804 15.49 18.15 3.89
C GLN A 804 14.88 17.14 2.91
N ILE A 805 13.62 17.32 2.57
CA ILE A 805 12.88 16.41 1.69
C ILE A 805 13.41 16.44 0.26
N GLU A 806 13.72 17.62 -0.27
CA GLU A 806 14.31 17.74 -1.61
C GLU A 806 15.72 17.15 -1.67
N ALA A 807 16.52 17.28 -0.60
CA ALA A 807 17.82 16.63 -0.51
C ALA A 807 17.71 15.10 -0.52
N LEU A 808 16.75 14.53 0.23
CA LEU A 808 16.49 13.08 0.23
C LEU A 808 15.93 12.61 -1.12
N ARG A 809 15.00 13.35 -1.71
CA ARG A 809 14.45 13.05 -3.04
C ARG A 809 15.55 12.95 -4.09
N LYS A 810 16.49 13.89 -4.11
CA LYS A 810 17.67 13.84 -5.00
C LYS A 810 18.58 12.66 -4.70
N ARG A 811 18.83 12.35 -3.42
CA ARG A 811 19.67 11.20 -3.00
C ARG A 811 19.13 9.86 -3.55
N PHE A 812 17.80 9.71 -3.62
CA PHE A 812 17.15 8.45 -3.99
C PHE A 812 16.45 8.48 -5.37
N GLY A 813 16.61 9.55 -6.14
CA GLY A 813 15.97 9.75 -7.45
C GLY A 813 16.67 9.07 -8.64
N GLY A 814 17.82 8.44 -8.43
CA GLY A 814 18.68 7.92 -9.49
C GLY A 814 19.63 8.99 -10.06
N GLN A 815 20.75 8.52 -10.64
CA GLN A 815 21.90 9.33 -11.07
C GLN A 815 22.56 10.15 -9.95
N GLN A 816 23.16 9.44 -8.99
CA GLN A 816 24.50 9.81 -8.53
C GLN A 816 25.46 8.71 -8.96
N THR A 817 26.46 9.11 -9.74
CA THR A 817 27.53 8.26 -10.26
C THR A 817 28.22 7.51 -9.13
N GLN A 818 28.53 6.24 -9.40
CA GLN A 818 29.48 5.46 -8.64
C GLN A 818 30.74 6.28 -8.35
N SER A 819 31.05 6.50 -7.07
CA SER A 819 32.45 6.55 -6.63
C SER A 819 32.92 5.11 -6.47
N SER A 820 32.97 4.34 -7.56
CA SER A 820 33.61 3.04 -7.58
C SER A 820 35.06 3.25 -7.96
N CYS A 821 35.97 2.88 -7.05
CA CYS A 821 37.29 2.42 -7.40
C CYS A 821 37.15 1.35 -8.50
N SER A 822 37.49 1.71 -9.73
CA SER A 822 37.79 0.75 -10.79
C SER A 822 39.25 0.96 -11.17
N ALA A 823 40.10 0.08 -10.64
CA ALA A 823 41.44 -0.11 -11.14
C ALA A 823 41.31 -0.68 -12.57
N SER A 824 41.52 0.17 -13.58
CA SER A 824 41.82 -0.26 -14.94
C SER A 824 43.31 -0.08 -15.17
N VAL A 825 44.00 -1.22 -15.23
CA VAL A 825 45.40 -1.35 -15.61
C VAL A 825 45.53 -0.98 -17.08
N GLU A 826 46.19 0.14 -17.37
CA GLU A 826 46.86 0.38 -18.66
C GLU A 826 48.37 0.39 -18.43
N THR A 827 49.05 -0.54 -19.08
CA THR A 827 50.51 -0.70 -19.10
C THR A 827 51.17 0.19 -20.14
N LYS A 828 52.14 1.03 -19.73
CA LYS A 828 53.48 1.25 -20.33
C LYS A 828 54.22 2.46 -19.68
N PRO A 829 55.54 2.64 -19.90
CA PRO A 829 56.68 2.13 -19.13
C PRO A 829 57.32 3.22 -18.24
N GLY A 830 58.21 2.80 -17.34
CA GLY A 830 58.67 3.61 -16.20
C GLY A 830 59.53 4.85 -16.50
N ALA A 831 59.56 5.74 -15.50
CA ALA A 831 60.72 6.53 -15.06
C ALA A 831 60.42 7.24 -13.72
N SER A 832 61.23 6.92 -12.70
CA SER A 832 61.65 7.70 -11.52
C SER A 832 60.66 8.48 -10.64
N GLN A 833 60.72 8.18 -9.34
CA GLN A 833 60.32 9.03 -8.20
C GLN A 833 60.91 10.45 -8.28
N ALA A 834 60.10 11.46 -7.95
CA ALA A 834 60.54 12.75 -7.45
C ALA A 834 59.52 13.29 -6.42
N ASP A 835 60.06 13.86 -5.35
CA ASP A 835 59.46 14.17 -4.05
C ASP A 835 58.32 15.20 -4.06
N LEU A 836 57.29 14.96 -3.24
CA LEU A 836 56.37 16.00 -2.74
C LEU A 836 56.81 16.42 -1.34
N ASN A 837 57.76 17.34 -1.26
CA ASN A 837 58.09 18.03 0.00
C ASN A 837 57.09 19.16 0.26
N THR A 838 56.21 18.99 1.25
CA THR A 838 55.48 20.09 1.89
C THR A 838 56.47 20.96 2.67
N ASP A 839 56.70 22.20 2.22
CA ASP A 839 57.51 23.20 2.94
C ASP A 839 56.73 23.72 4.17
N PRO A 840 57.12 23.35 5.41
CA PRO A 840 56.38 23.71 6.61
C PRO A 840 56.41 25.21 6.91
N GLU A 841 57.47 25.92 6.50
CA GLU A 841 57.58 27.37 6.69
C GLU A 841 56.59 28.12 5.80
N ARG A 842 56.40 27.63 4.56
CA ARG A 842 55.44 28.20 3.62
C ARG A 842 54.00 28.01 4.08
N VAL A 843 53.65 26.85 4.64
CA VAL A 843 52.31 26.61 5.23
C VAL A 843 52.08 27.52 6.43
N LYS A 844 53.09 27.68 7.31
CA LYS A 844 53.01 28.57 8.47
C LYS A 844 52.83 30.03 8.07
N HIS A 845 53.59 30.51 7.08
CA HIS A 845 53.47 31.88 6.57
C HIS A 845 52.11 32.16 5.93
N LEU A 846 51.62 31.25 5.08
CA LEU A 846 50.29 31.37 4.45
C LEU A 846 49.16 31.32 5.48
N THR A 847 49.30 30.53 6.54
CA THR A 847 48.32 30.48 7.64
C THR A 847 48.21 31.83 8.35
N THR A 848 49.34 32.49 8.64
CA THR A 848 49.37 33.83 9.23
C THR A 848 48.70 34.86 8.32
N LEU A 849 49.02 34.86 7.02
CA LEU A 849 48.42 35.79 6.05
C LEU A 849 46.90 35.61 5.90
N VAL A 850 46.41 34.35 5.94
CA VAL A 850 44.98 34.06 5.91
C VAL A 850 44.28 34.60 7.17
N ALA A 851 44.92 34.49 8.34
CA ALA A 851 44.38 35.01 9.58
C ALA A 851 44.30 36.55 9.56
N GLU A 852 45.40 37.22 9.21
CA GLU A 852 45.48 38.70 9.12
C GLU A 852 44.47 39.27 8.11
N GLN A 853 44.37 38.67 6.93
CA GLN A 853 43.41 39.09 5.91
C GLN A 853 41.96 38.81 6.34
N GLY A 854 41.73 37.74 7.10
CA GLY A 854 40.44 37.43 7.71
C GLY A 854 40.01 38.49 8.74
N ASP A 855 40.94 38.95 9.57
CA ASP A 855 40.70 40.01 10.56
C ASP A 855 40.44 41.35 9.90
N LYS A 856 41.17 41.68 8.83
CA LYS A 856 40.93 42.88 8.04
C LYS A 856 39.53 42.91 7.42
N VAL A 857 39.07 41.80 6.85
CA VAL A 857 37.69 41.68 6.32
C VAL A 857 36.65 41.82 7.43
N ARG A 858 36.90 41.26 8.63
CA ARG A 858 35.99 41.40 9.78
C ARG A 858 35.93 42.85 10.27
N ALA A 859 37.06 43.54 10.36
CA ALA A 859 37.13 44.95 10.75
C ALA A 859 36.40 45.86 9.75
N LEU A 860 36.60 45.65 8.44
CA LEU A 860 35.93 46.43 7.40
C LEU A 860 34.41 46.20 7.39
N LYS A 861 33.95 44.99 7.67
CA LYS A 861 32.52 44.69 7.85
C LYS A 861 31.93 45.35 9.11
N ALA A 862 32.68 45.37 10.21
CA ALA A 862 32.25 46.03 11.44
C ALA A 862 32.16 47.56 11.28
N GLN A 863 33.06 48.16 10.51
CA GLN A 863 33.07 49.59 10.18
C GLN A 863 32.05 49.99 9.10
N LYS A 864 31.24 49.05 8.58
CA LYS A 864 30.23 49.27 7.52
C LYS A 864 30.77 49.98 6.27
N VAL A 865 32.01 49.67 5.89
CA VAL A 865 32.64 50.18 4.66
C VAL A 865 31.88 49.67 3.42
N GLU A 866 31.97 50.37 2.28
CA GLU A 866 31.28 49.99 1.05
C GLU A 866 31.47 48.51 0.68
N LYS A 867 30.37 47.88 0.22
CA LYS A 867 30.33 46.45 -0.15
C LYS A 867 31.30 46.10 -1.29
N SER A 868 31.62 47.04 -2.16
CA SER A 868 32.61 46.91 -3.25
C SER A 868 34.01 46.61 -2.67
N VAL A 869 34.46 47.44 -1.73
CA VAL A 869 35.76 47.34 -1.06
C VAL A 869 35.86 46.07 -0.21
N ILE A 870 34.79 45.71 0.50
CA ILE A 870 34.75 44.45 1.26
C ILE A 870 34.83 43.25 0.31
N GLY A 871 34.19 43.33 -0.86
CA GLY A 871 34.20 42.27 -1.88
C GLY A 871 35.61 41.98 -2.41
N GLU A 872 36.41 43.01 -2.66
CA GLU A 872 37.81 42.88 -3.11
C GLU A 872 38.69 42.21 -2.05
N GLU A 873 38.56 42.60 -0.79
CA GLU A 873 39.35 42.03 0.30
C GLU A 873 38.93 40.58 0.64
N VAL A 874 37.66 40.23 0.42
CA VAL A 874 37.16 38.82 0.51
C VAL A 874 37.72 37.98 -0.63
N ALA A 875 37.84 38.51 -1.85
CA ALA A 875 38.44 37.78 -2.97
C ALA A 875 39.92 37.44 -2.70
N LYS A 876 40.69 38.38 -2.14
CA LYS A 876 42.07 38.14 -1.69
C LYS A 876 42.15 37.04 -0.63
N LEU A 877 41.22 37.03 0.33
CA LEU A 877 41.15 35.99 1.36
C LEU A 877 40.88 34.59 0.78
N ILE A 878 40.00 34.49 -0.22
CA ILE A 878 39.69 33.22 -0.90
C ILE A 878 40.91 32.69 -1.64
N GLU A 879 41.65 33.57 -2.33
CA GLU A 879 42.87 33.17 -3.05
C GLU A 879 43.98 32.72 -2.09
N LEU A 880 44.18 33.41 -0.96
CA LEU A 880 45.14 32.99 0.07
C LEU A 880 44.77 31.61 0.66
N LYS A 881 43.48 31.34 0.88
CA LYS A 881 43.02 30.02 1.33
C LYS A 881 43.24 28.93 0.29
N LYS A 882 43.09 29.25 -1.00
CA LYS A 882 43.39 28.32 -2.10
C LYS A 882 44.88 27.99 -2.14
N GLN A 883 45.75 28.98 -1.99
CA GLN A 883 47.20 28.79 -1.93
C GLN A 883 47.63 27.97 -0.71
N LEU A 884 47.01 28.18 0.45
CA LEU A 884 47.24 27.36 1.64
C LEU A 884 46.79 25.91 1.41
N CYS A 885 45.62 25.69 0.82
CA CYS A 885 45.11 24.36 0.50
C CYS A 885 46.06 23.59 -0.44
N LEU A 886 46.58 24.27 -1.46
CA LEU A 886 47.57 23.72 -2.39
C LEU A 886 48.92 23.44 -1.69
N ALA A 887 49.36 24.32 -0.80
CA ALA A 887 50.59 24.12 -0.01
C ALA A 887 50.46 22.98 1.01
N GLU A 888 49.25 22.67 1.47
CA GLU A 888 48.92 21.53 2.35
C GLU A 888 48.63 20.22 1.58
N GLY A 889 48.72 20.22 0.25
CA GLY A 889 48.46 19.04 -0.59
C GLY A 889 46.99 18.64 -0.72
N LYS A 890 46.04 19.55 -0.42
CA LYS A 890 44.60 19.32 -0.50
C LYS A 890 44.02 19.94 -1.78
N SER A 891 43.10 19.25 -2.46
CA SER A 891 42.40 19.80 -3.62
C SER A 891 41.43 20.92 -3.22
N PRO A 892 41.51 22.13 -3.82
CA PRO A 892 40.63 23.23 -3.48
C PRO A 892 39.20 23.01 -4.01
N ALA A 893 38.19 23.25 -3.16
CA ALA A 893 36.77 23.13 -3.52
C ALA A 893 36.35 24.17 -4.58
N PRO A 894 35.42 23.84 -5.51
CA PRO A 894 34.95 24.77 -6.53
C PRO A 894 34.10 25.91 -5.93
N ALA A 895 34.33 27.14 -6.40
CA ALA A 895 33.61 28.33 -5.94
C ALA A 895 32.14 28.34 -6.40
N PRO A 896 31.20 28.90 -5.62
CA PRO A 896 29.78 28.96 -5.98
C PRO A 896 29.54 29.96 -7.14
N PRO A 897 28.54 29.70 -8.00
CA PRO A 897 28.25 30.58 -9.14
C PRO A 897 27.66 31.94 -8.69
N LYS A 898 28.14 33.01 -9.31
CA LYS A 898 27.68 34.39 -9.09
C LYS A 898 26.21 34.54 -9.50
N GLY A 899 25.36 34.97 -8.58
CA GLY A 899 23.94 35.26 -8.83
C GLY A 899 23.74 36.39 -9.84
N LYS A 900 22.79 36.20 -10.76
CA LYS A 900 22.20 37.29 -11.55
C LYS A 900 21.07 37.92 -10.74
N LYS A 901 21.12 39.25 -10.63
CA LYS A 901 20.08 40.12 -10.08
C LYS A 901 18.79 40.02 -10.91
N LYS A 902 17.67 39.70 -10.29
CA LYS A 902 16.51 40.59 -10.09
C LYS A 902 15.61 40.01 -9.02
#